data_AF-A0A349WEI3-F1
#
_entry.id   AF-A0A349WEI3-F1
#
_cell.length_a   1.000
_cell.length_b   1.000
_cell.length_c   1.000
_cell.angle_alpha   90.00
_cell.angle_beta   90.00
_cell.angle_gamma   90.00
#
_symmetry.space_group_name_H-M   'P 1'
#
loop_
_entity.id
_entity.type
_entity.pdbx_description
1 polymer ?
#
loop_
_entity_poly.entity_id
_entity_poly.type
_entity_poly.pdbx_seq_one_letter_code
_entity_poly.pdbx_strand_id
1 'polypeptide(L)'
;EASLSAPIITAGNVVEVGGRSASIEAELVSTGGKANQVTLYYGKIDAGENNSSWGEAPVDLGSLSQGKIPYKFENLESGATFYYRLKSDNTDHSAWSNLGTFTTLSYDQGILRFNTGEDETGTSSGLYWDKQNGDGEQKVANATFVNDNLLAPDGSSWSLTKAVFHFNNGLFIGPNLSMVTLEGVNSLSLQIEGNATISKNLSGAKTLLNPYVQRATILDGHDAFYVDNLFQGNRVGIGILGGFSGGQGPGKGKSLGSSGAGGLSGGGGSYGGEGGPGASGPSGQHYGYGGLGILIGGSGGGFGNFGDAAAGGGAIELIASGQVLISEGVQISMNGGSILVNPSVGANFSGGAGSGGSIRIVGSSISNEGILEVKGGHASGMDDREPGARFLTNAGGAGGGGRIALISDGEIEKGTILLDGGLANGDGSAGQPGTLVIGPKTINAAADLSLNSGTLTLDTSGFWTHSSGLQGRGSITSDDFLSAGKKWGYSVCKFNFGNLQLGSGLLINVKGENSLLLDIDGNVSIGSNLVLNGKPGKQGIYSGQAGPGGWSSGKGLKNTELFSNLHPSLNGQGPGGGRGYEIGKSTGGGSYGNSGSGGLNGGVAGITYGDGQITHLVGGSGGGHAILGSGNAGGGGGAIGIDVSGSFSLEANTTISVNGGDGFSHYDGSGAGGSGGSIRIKAASILNLGKLEAKGGNAVGDSSLAGAGGGGRIALITNGTLSTGDVNASGGINLSSSTSVYRQSDLVGYWKLDEASGSTTAVNSTGNSSLNGNITGSPDRRSGVKGGAFYFDGINDKIVIPYDPALSLEEYTVSIWYYPERRSDNVGLTGLFGRGIGGQVRNYAIWQGDSTHGTRPYIHHRFTEGQNYNEGVANYFLTQWKKWYHIVCSNQGLGGFARTYVNGSFTTATQRFDHQVSQALTNNASANLHIGVFPDNENGGYFQGMLDEVRL
;
A
#
# COMPACT_ATOMS: atom_id res chain seq x y z
N GLU A 1 43.81 67.48 44.76
CA GLU A 1 43.33 66.72 43.59
C GLU A 1 43.32 65.25 43.97
N ALA A 2 42.26 64.51 43.66
CA ALA A 2 42.20 63.08 43.98
C ALA A 2 43.20 62.35 43.07
N SER A 3 44.13 61.57 43.62
CA SER A 3 45.07 60.78 42.83
C SER A 3 44.29 59.75 42.02
N LEU A 4 44.41 59.80 40.69
CA LEU A 4 43.89 58.74 39.82
C LEU A 4 44.65 57.44 40.11
N SER A 5 43.96 56.30 40.06
CA SER A 5 44.59 54.98 40.18
C SER A 5 44.58 54.28 38.82
N ALA A 6 45.31 53.17 38.69
CA ALA A 6 45.18 52.34 37.49
C ALA A 6 43.73 51.86 37.33
N PRO A 7 43.18 51.89 36.10
CA PRO A 7 41.88 51.28 35.82
C PRO A 7 41.93 49.76 35.94
N ILE A 8 40.78 49.12 36.13
CA ILE A 8 40.64 47.66 36.15
C ILE A 8 39.64 47.28 35.06
N ILE A 9 40.09 46.55 34.05
CA ILE A 9 39.27 46.11 32.91
C ILE A 9 39.41 44.60 32.72
N THR A 10 38.34 43.94 32.30
CA THR A 10 38.31 42.49 32.02
C THR A 10 37.83 42.23 30.60
N ALA A 11 38.27 41.13 29.99
CA ALA A 11 37.83 40.71 28.66
C ALA A 11 36.39 40.18 28.66
N GLY A 12 35.82 39.96 29.85
CA GLY A 12 34.48 39.47 30.04
C GLY A 12 34.25 38.10 29.42
N ASN A 13 33.00 37.85 29.00
CA ASN A 13 32.58 36.57 28.44
C ASN A 13 32.17 36.72 26.98
N VAL A 14 32.37 35.65 26.22
CA VAL A 14 31.80 35.48 24.88
C VAL A 14 30.34 35.09 25.06
N VAL A 15 29.45 35.92 24.53
CA VAL A 15 27.99 35.77 24.66
C VAL A 15 27.44 34.91 23.53
N GLU A 16 27.97 35.09 22.33
CA GLU A 16 27.49 34.42 21.13
C GLU A 16 28.64 34.29 20.12
N VAL A 17 28.65 33.18 19.37
CA VAL A 17 29.58 32.99 18.25
C VAL A 17 28.81 32.60 17.01
N GLY A 18 29.00 33.36 15.94
CA GLY A 18 28.50 33.07 14.59
C GLY A 18 29.60 32.55 13.68
N GLY A 19 29.26 32.30 12.42
CA GLY A 19 30.21 31.84 11.41
C GLY A 19 31.24 32.89 10.98
N ARG A 20 30.86 34.16 11.01
CA ARG A 20 31.74 35.31 10.70
C ARG A 20 31.65 36.44 11.73
N SER A 21 31.13 36.14 12.91
CA SER A 21 30.88 37.11 13.97
C SER A 21 31.05 36.50 15.35
N ALA A 22 31.23 37.34 16.35
CA ALA A 22 31.14 36.97 17.75
C ALA A 22 30.69 38.18 18.57
N SER A 23 29.96 37.95 19.66
CA SER A 23 29.55 38.99 20.59
C SER A 23 30.21 38.75 21.93
N ILE A 24 30.82 39.78 22.50
CA ILE A 24 31.43 39.75 23.83
C ILE A 24 30.78 40.80 24.73
N GLU A 25 30.86 40.57 26.03
CA GLU A 25 30.48 41.55 27.05
C GLU A 25 31.65 41.72 28.02
N ALA A 26 32.55 42.66 27.70
CA ALA A 26 33.67 43.05 28.55
C ALA A 26 33.21 43.94 29.71
N GLU A 27 34.07 44.20 30.69
CA GLU A 27 33.70 45.05 31.84
C GLU A 27 34.86 45.95 32.27
N LEU A 28 34.58 47.25 32.34
CA LEU A 28 35.42 48.21 33.06
C LEU A 28 34.98 48.24 34.52
N VAL A 29 35.67 47.47 35.35
CA VAL A 29 35.36 47.24 36.77
C VAL A 29 35.70 48.46 37.62
N SER A 30 36.77 49.19 37.28
CA SER A 30 37.12 50.45 37.94
C SER A 30 37.73 51.41 36.94
N THR A 31 37.27 52.67 36.97
CA THR A 31 37.80 53.73 36.12
C THR A 31 39.08 54.37 36.68
N GLY A 32 39.41 54.09 37.94
CA GLY A 32 40.49 54.77 38.65
C GLY A 32 40.23 56.26 38.91
N GLY A 33 38.97 56.71 38.85
CA GLY A 33 38.56 58.07 39.21
C GLY A 33 38.20 59.01 38.06
N LYS A 34 38.34 58.59 36.79
CA LYS A 34 38.00 59.37 35.58
C LYS A 34 37.56 58.47 34.43
N ALA A 35 36.66 58.92 33.56
CA ALA A 35 36.27 58.17 32.35
C ALA A 35 37.51 57.72 31.54
N ASN A 36 37.49 56.48 31.06
CA ASN A 36 38.63 55.86 30.40
C ASN A 36 38.43 55.82 28.90
N GLN A 37 39.47 56.10 28.12
CA GLN A 37 39.51 55.71 26.72
C GLN A 37 39.71 54.19 26.65
N VAL A 38 38.78 53.47 26.03
CA VAL A 38 38.88 52.02 25.88
C VAL A 38 39.13 51.65 24.42
N THR A 39 40.17 50.86 24.17
CA THR A 39 40.51 50.36 22.83
C THR A 39 40.56 48.84 22.84
N LEU A 40 39.88 48.22 21.88
CA LEU A 40 39.86 46.78 21.69
C LEU A 40 40.92 46.36 20.65
N TYR A 41 41.73 45.38 21.01
CA TYR A 41 42.73 44.76 20.16
C TYR A 41 42.37 43.29 19.95
N TYR A 42 42.41 42.82 18.70
CA TYR A 42 42.07 41.44 18.38
C TYR A 42 42.80 40.93 17.13
N GLY A 43 42.86 39.61 16.96
CA GLY A 43 43.51 38.96 15.82
C GLY A 43 43.65 37.45 16.00
N LYS A 44 44.22 36.78 15.00
CA LYS A 44 44.39 35.31 15.01
C LYS A 44 45.58 34.82 15.86
N ILE A 45 46.39 35.74 16.35
CA ILE A 45 47.55 35.49 17.22
C ILE A 45 47.42 36.41 18.44
N ASP A 46 47.63 35.88 19.65
CA ASP A 46 47.74 36.71 20.86
C ASP A 46 49.04 37.52 20.78
N ALA A 47 48.92 38.82 20.54
CA ALA A 47 50.04 39.74 20.52
C ALA A 47 50.39 40.30 21.93
N GLY A 48 49.70 39.82 22.97
CA GLY A 48 49.87 40.28 24.34
C GLY A 48 49.53 41.76 24.50
N GLU A 49 50.27 42.44 25.37
CA GLU A 49 50.10 43.86 25.69
C GLU A 49 50.85 44.80 24.72
N ASN A 50 50.90 44.43 23.44
CA ASN A 50 51.61 45.17 22.38
C ASN A 50 50.63 45.74 21.34
N ASN A 51 50.46 47.07 21.33
CA ASN A 51 49.52 47.78 20.46
C ASN A 51 49.71 47.57 18.95
N SER A 52 50.93 47.25 18.48
CA SER A 52 51.28 47.28 17.05
C SER A 52 51.33 45.91 16.38
N SER A 53 51.15 44.83 17.14
CA SER A 53 51.36 43.46 16.65
C SER A 53 50.08 42.64 16.53
N TRP A 54 48.92 43.25 16.85
CA TRP A 54 47.62 42.65 16.59
C TRP A 54 47.34 42.71 15.08
N GLY A 55 46.94 41.57 14.51
CA GLY A 55 46.76 41.44 13.06
C GLY A 55 45.58 42.23 12.49
N GLU A 56 44.62 42.62 13.34
CA GLU A 56 43.48 43.45 12.97
C GLU A 56 43.66 44.88 13.51
N ALA A 57 43.06 45.85 12.82
CA ALA A 57 43.11 47.24 13.25
C ALA A 57 42.47 47.41 14.64
N PRO A 58 43.11 48.13 15.58
CA PRO A 58 42.52 48.41 16.89
C PRO A 58 41.21 49.18 16.75
N VAL A 59 40.22 48.82 17.57
CA VAL A 59 38.89 49.43 17.54
C VAL A 59 38.75 50.37 18.73
N ASP A 60 38.52 51.64 18.45
CA ASP A 60 38.25 52.63 19.48
C ASP A 60 36.80 52.52 19.97
N LEU A 61 36.61 52.20 21.26
CA LEU A 61 35.29 52.09 21.90
C LEU A 61 34.88 53.40 22.59
N GLY A 62 35.71 54.44 22.52
CA GLY A 62 35.42 55.75 23.07
C GLY A 62 35.73 55.89 24.56
N SER A 63 35.29 57.02 25.12
CA SER A 63 35.45 57.33 26.54
C SER A 63 34.29 56.76 27.35
N LEU A 64 34.57 55.77 28.19
CA LEU A 64 33.58 54.98 28.93
C LEU A 64 33.71 55.17 30.45
N SER A 65 32.57 55.13 31.14
CA SER A 65 32.49 55.04 32.60
C SER A 65 32.48 53.58 33.06
N GLN A 66 32.53 53.34 34.36
CA GLN A 66 32.47 51.99 34.94
C GLN A 66 31.21 51.25 34.46
N GLY A 67 31.36 49.99 34.05
CA GLY A 67 30.24 49.16 33.59
C GLY A 67 30.61 48.16 32.48
N LYS A 68 29.57 47.50 31.96
CA LYS A 68 29.65 46.52 30.87
C LYS A 68 29.88 47.19 29.52
N ILE A 69 30.67 46.54 28.68
CA ILE A 69 31.10 47.00 27.37
C ILE A 69 30.75 45.90 26.35
N PRO A 70 29.54 45.91 25.78
CA PRO A 70 29.17 44.97 24.72
C PRO A 70 29.90 45.35 23.43
N TYR A 71 30.43 44.36 22.73
CA TYR A 71 31.01 44.55 21.40
C TYR A 71 30.70 43.35 20.51
N LYS A 72 30.40 43.62 19.23
CA LYS A 72 30.15 42.60 18.21
C LYS A 72 31.24 42.66 17.15
N PHE A 73 32.00 41.59 17.03
CA PHE A 73 32.90 41.35 15.92
C PHE A 73 32.11 40.92 14.69
N GLU A 74 32.47 41.45 13.51
CA GLU A 74 31.86 41.12 12.23
C GLU A 74 32.95 40.89 11.17
N ASN A 75 32.57 40.30 10.03
CA ASN A 75 33.45 40.03 8.88
C ASN A 75 34.66 39.12 9.19
N LEU A 76 34.62 38.39 10.30
CA LEU A 76 35.68 37.47 10.70
C LEU A 76 35.82 36.30 9.72
N GLU A 77 37.01 35.72 9.68
CA GLU A 77 37.22 34.46 8.97
C GLU A 77 36.47 33.33 9.68
N SER A 78 35.80 32.48 8.89
CA SER A 78 35.05 31.33 9.41
C SER A 78 35.98 30.18 9.82
N GLY A 79 35.63 29.50 10.93
CA GLY A 79 36.40 28.39 11.50
C GLY A 79 37.77 28.81 12.04
N ALA A 80 37.96 30.08 12.40
CA ALA A 80 39.22 30.62 12.87
C ALA A 80 39.13 31.03 14.35
N THR A 81 40.21 30.79 15.09
CA THR A 81 40.34 31.22 16.49
C THR A 81 40.88 32.65 16.53
N PHE A 82 40.17 33.51 17.25
CA PHE A 82 40.57 34.87 17.54
C PHE A 82 40.90 35.03 19.01
N TYR A 83 41.86 35.90 19.27
CA TYR A 83 42.26 36.37 20.58
C TYR A 83 41.93 37.85 20.67
N TYR A 84 41.57 38.33 21.85
CA TYR A 84 41.30 39.75 22.05
C TYR A 84 41.68 40.23 23.45
N ARG A 85 42.01 41.52 23.55
CA ARG A 85 42.24 42.24 24.81
C ARG A 85 41.73 43.67 24.70
N LEU A 86 41.28 44.22 25.82
CA LEU A 86 40.92 45.63 25.92
C LEU A 86 42.02 46.37 26.68
N LYS A 87 42.39 47.55 26.18
CA LYS A 87 43.23 48.50 26.88
C LYS A 87 42.36 49.65 27.36
N SER A 88 42.46 49.98 28.64
CA SER A 88 41.78 51.11 29.27
C SER A 88 42.80 52.15 29.69
N ASP A 89 42.59 53.42 29.35
CA ASP A 89 43.49 54.53 29.66
C ASP A 89 42.72 55.70 30.30
N ASN A 90 43.13 56.14 31.49
CA ASN A 90 42.53 57.27 32.19
C ASN A 90 43.38 58.55 32.19
N THR A 91 44.23 58.71 31.15
CA THR A 91 45.23 59.77 30.97
C THR A 91 46.56 59.54 31.68
N ASP A 92 46.53 59.14 32.96
CA ASP A 92 47.75 58.99 33.78
C ASP A 92 48.17 57.52 33.95
N HIS A 93 47.22 56.60 33.83
CA HIS A 93 47.45 55.17 33.92
C HIS A 93 46.73 54.42 32.81
N SER A 94 47.30 53.27 32.42
CA SER A 94 46.62 52.32 31.55
C SER A 94 46.68 50.92 32.13
N ALA A 95 45.68 50.11 31.80
CA ALA A 95 45.63 48.70 32.14
C ALA A 95 45.09 47.88 30.98
N TRP A 96 45.56 46.64 30.87
CA TRP A 96 45.07 45.65 29.93
C TRP A 96 44.16 44.65 30.62
N SER A 97 43.20 44.13 29.87
CA SER A 97 42.41 43.00 30.30
C SER A 97 43.23 41.69 30.30
N ASN A 98 42.68 40.67 30.96
CA ASN A 98 43.02 39.28 30.69
C ASN A 98 42.76 38.92 29.21
N LEU A 99 43.32 37.79 28.76
CA LEU A 99 43.09 37.27 27.41
C LEU A 99 41.65 36.76 27.26
N GLY A 100 40.95 37.24 26.24
CA GLY A 100 39.74 36.62 25.73
C GLY A 100 40.01 35.83 24.46
N THR A 101 39.26 34.75 24.23
CA THR A 101 39.37 33.94 23.01
C THR A 101 38.03 33.35 22.60
N PHE A 102 37.83 33.18 21.30
CA PHE A 102 36.70 32.48 20.72
C PHE A 102 37.08 31.88 19.36
N THR A 103 36.35 30.88 18.91
CA THR A 103 36.50 30.27 17.57
C THR A 103 35.20 30.42 16.82
N THR A 104 35.22 31.11 15.68
CA THR A 104 34.04 31.27 14.82
C THR A 104 33.54 29.92 14.32
N LEU A 105 32.23 29.81 14.07
CA LEU A 105 31.68 28.58 13.51
C LEU A 105 32.26 28.31 12.11
N SER A 106 32.51 27.05 11.80
CA SER A 106 32.97 26.62 10.47
C SER A 106 31.86 26.72 9.42
N TYR A 107 32.26 26.77 8.14
CA TYR A 107 31.39 26.71 6.96
C TYR A 107 30.39 27.86 6.82
N ASP A 108 30.83 29.09 7.06
CA ASP A 108 30.08 30.31 6.74
C ASP A 108 30.88 31.24 5.80
N GLN A 109 31.70 30.65 4.94
CA GLN A 109 32.56 31.37 4.01
C GLN A 109 32.93 30.49 2.82
N GLY A 110 32.84 31.01 1.61
CA GLY A 110 33.33 30.33 0.41
C GLY A 110 32.45 29.14 -0.04
N ILE A 111 33.05 28.11 -0.63
CA ILE A 111 32.36 26.97 -1.24
C ILE A 111 32.57 25.71 -0.40
N LEU A 112 31.48 25.04 -0.04
CA LEU A 112 31.50 23.75 0.64
C LEU A 112 31.07 22.64 -0.33
N ARG A 113 31.84 21.55 -0.42
CA ARG A 113 31.54 20.44 -1.32
C ARG A 113 31.56 19.09 -0.59
N PHE A 114 30.43 18.42 -0.57
CA PHE A 114 30.31 17.03 -0.13
C PHE A 114 30.42 16.12 -1.36
N ASN A 115 31.47 15.30 -1.41
CA ASN A 115 31.62 14.25 -2.42
C ASN A 115 31.44 12.88 -1.73
N THR A 116 30.38 12.17 -2.10
CA THR A 116 30.06 10.84 -1.55
C THR A 116 30.80 9.70 -2.26
N GLY A 117 31.62 10.00 -3.26
CA GLY A 117 32.45 9.05 -4.00
C GLY A 117 32.00 8.85 -5.45
N GLU A 118 32.94 8.47 -6.31
CA GLU A 118 32.69 8.18 -7.73
C GLU A 118 32.12 6.77 -7.97
N ASP A 119 32.27 5.89 -6.98
CA ASP A 119 31.82 4.50 -6.98
C ASP A 119 31.30 4.08 -5.59
N GLU A 120 30.78 2.87 -5.47
CA GLU A 120 30.23 2.32 -4.23
C GLU A 120 31.29 2.06 -3.15
N THR A 121 32.59 2.22 -3.49
CA THR A 121 33.71 2.05 -2.55
C THR A 121 34.19 3.37 -1.96
N GLY A 122 33.74 4.50 -2.52
CA GLY A 122 34.06 5.83 -2.02
C GLY A 122 35.29 6.48 -2.64
N THR A 123 35.71 6.06 -3.84
CA THR A 123 36.83 6.68 -4.56
C THR A 123 36.61 8.19 -4.67
N SER A 124 37.63 9.00 -4.35
CA SER A 124 37.60 10.47 -4.33
C SER A 124 36.62 11.12 -3.33
N SER A 125 36.03 10.36 -2.41
CA SER A 125 35.08 10.90 -1.42
C SER A 125 35.74 11.82 -0.39
N GLY A 126 34.96 12.78 0.11
CA GLY A 126 35.39 13.71 1.15
C GLY A 126 34.49 14.94 1.29
N LEU A 127 34.71 15.66 2.38
CA LEU A 127 34.23 17.02 2.56
C LEU A 127 35.36 17.96 2.20
N TYR A 128 35.09 18.88 1.28
CA TYR A 128 36.05 19.85 0.77
C TYR A 128 35.53 21.26 1.04
N TRP A 129 36.43 22.16 1.43
CA TRP A 129 36.11 23.53 1.75
C TRP A 129 37.12 24.47 1.10
N ASP A 130 36.64 25.33 0.21
CA ASP A 130 37.39 26.46 -0.33
C ASP A 130 36.87 27.75 0.32
N LYS A 131 37.65 28.34 1.22
CA LYS A 131 37.30 29.60 1.90
C LYS A 131 37.33 30.81 0.96
N GLN A 132 37.82 30.66 -0.26
CA GLN A 132 38.05 31.72 -1.24
C GLN A 132 38.93 32.85 -0.68
N ASN A 133 39.91 32.49 0.15
CA ASN A 133 40.89 33.37 0.79
C ASN A 133 42.30 33.27 0.15
N GLY A 134 42.45 32.48 -0.93
CA GLY A 134 43.73 32.21 -1.59
C GLY A 134 44.33 30.84 -1.29
N ASP A 135 43.83 30.12 -0.28
CA ASP A 135 44.35 28.79 0.12
C ASP A 135 43.87 27.64 -0.81
N GLY A 136 42.90 27.92 -1.69
CA GLY A 136 42.26 26.94 -2.55
C GLY A 136 41.37 25.94 -1.79
N GLU A 137 40.89 24.93 -2.51
CA GLU A 137 40.05 23.87 -1.94
C GLU A 137 40.86 22.92 -1.05
N GLN A 138 40.44 22.76 0.20
CA GLN A 138 41.07 21.87 1.17
C GLN A 138 40.13 20.72 1.55
N LYS A 139 40.64 19.49 1.62
CA LYS A 139 39.88 18.36 2.17
C LYS A 139 39.85 18.46 3.69
N VAL A 140 38.67 18.64 4.27
CA VAL A 140 38.49 18.89 5.71
C VAL A 140 37.92 17.69 6.48
N ALA A 141 37.28 16.74 5.80
CA ALA A 141 36.83 15.48 6.42
C ALA A 141 36.80 14.31 5.42
N ASN A 142 36.89 13.09 5.94
CA ASN A 142 36.68 11.85 5.20
C ASN A 142 35.27 11.31 5.45
N ALA A 143 34.72 10.61 4.46
CA ALA A 143 33.51 9.81 4.66
C ALA A 143 33.87 8.42 5.19
N THR A 144 32.97 7.85 6.00
CA THR A 144 32.93 6.40 6.27
C THR A 144 31.78 5.80 5.47
N PHE A 145 31.87 4.52 5.10
CA PHE A 145 30.90 3.88 4.22
C PHE A 145 30.13 2.78 4.95
N VAL A 146 28.81 2.82 4.83
CA VAL A 146 27.90 1.81 5.38
C VAL A 146 27.14 1.17 4.23
N ASN A 147 27.15 -0.16 4.18
CA ASN A 147 26.46 -0.94 3.17
C ASN A 147 25.19 -1.53 3.76
N ASP A 148 24.07 -1.25 3.11
CA ASP A 148 22.76 -1.82 3.40
C ASP A 148 22.29 -2.67 2.20
N ASN A 149 21.34 -3.57 2.44
CA ASN A 149 20.70 -4.34 1.38
C ASN A 149 19.19 -4.16 1.46
N LEU A 150 18.59 -3.63 0.39
CA LEU A 150 17.15 -3.53 0.27
C LEU A 150 16.60 -4.74 -0.48
N LEU A 151 15.64 -5.42 0.14
CA LEU A 151 14.81 -6.41 -0.53
C LEU A 151 13.51 -5.74 -1.03
N ALA A 152 13.31 -5.74 -2.34
CA ALA A 152 12.12 -5.18 -2.96
C ALA A 152 10.94 -6.17 -2.95
N PRO A 153 9.69 -5.69 -3.07
CA PRO A 153 8.50 -6.56 -3.04
C PRO A 153 8.48 -7.65 -4.11
N ASP A 154 9.14 -7.43 -5.25
CA ASP A 154 9.24 -8.41 -6.34
C ASP A 154 10.30 -9.51 -6.12
N GLY A 155 11.01 -9.47 -4.98
CA GLY A 155 12.08 -10.38 -4.60
C GLY A 155 13.47 -9.97 -5.08
N SER A 156 13.63 -8.82 -5.78
CA SER A 156 14.95 -8.30 -6.16
C SER A 156 15.68 -7.72 -4.94
N SER A 157 17.00 -7.87 -4.92
CA SER A 157 17.88 -7.39 -3.85
C SER A 157 18.80 -6.30 -4.38
N TRP A 158 18.96 -5.23 -3.62
CA TRP A 158 19.71 -4.04 -4.04
C TRP A 158 20.70 -3.65 -2.95
N SER A 159 21.99 -3.74 -3.27
CA SER A 159 23.06 -3.23 -2.41
C SER A 159 23.09 -1.70 -2.48
N LEU A 160 23.14 -1.06 -1.33
CA LEU A 160 23.11 0.39 -1.18
C LEU A 160 24.27 0.81 -0.31
N THR A 161 24.96 1.86 -0.73
CA THR A 161 26.07 2.41 0.02
C THR A 161 25.74 3.84 0.46
N LYS A 162 26.06 4.13 1.72
CA LYS A 162 25.87 5.43 2.35
C LYS A 162 27.21 6.00 2.81
N ALA A 163 27.52 7.22 2.37
CA ALA A 163 28.67 8.00 2.82
C ALA A 163 28.30 8.81 4.07
N VAL A 164 29.02 8.57 5.16
CA VAL A 164 28.74 9.11 6.49
C VAL A 164 29.85 10.08 6.89
N PHE A 165 29.49 11.34 7.09
CA PHE A 165 30.35 12.40 7.62
C PHE A 165 30.02 12.67 9.08
N HIS A 166 31.04 12.69 9.94
CA HIS A 166 30.89 12.91 11.38
C HIS A 166 31.33 14.32 11.77
N PHE A 167 30.52 14.99 12.59
CA PHE A 167 30.77 16.32 13.13
C PHE A 167 30.62 16.29 14.66
N ASN A 168 31.73 16.44 15.39
CA ASN A 168 31.74 16.25 16.84
C ASN A 168 31.37 17.52 17.65
N ASN A 169 31.20 18.66 16.99
CA ASN A 169 30.99 19.97 17.64
C ASN A 169 29.83 20.74 16.98
N GLY A 170 28.76 20.04 16.63
CA GLY A 170 27.65 20.57 15.84
C GLY A 170 28.00 20.75 14.36
N LEU A 171 27.01 21.18 13.59
CA LEU A 171 27.17 21.54 12.17
C LEU A 171 26.44 22.86 11.91
N PHE A 172 27.17 23.82 11.36
CA PHE A 172 26.60 25.05 10.81
C PHE A 172 26.89 25.07 9.31
N ILE A 173 25.86 25.15 8.47
CA ILE A 173 26.00 25.46 7.05
C ILE A 173 25.49 26.88 6.88
N GLY A 174 26.41 27.84 6.92
CA GLY A 174 26.09 29.25 7.08
C GLY A 174 25.60 29.95 5.81
N PRO A 175 24.82 31.04 5.95
CA PRO A 175 24.22 31.73 4.82
C PRO A 175 25.25 32.45 3.93
N ASN A 176 26.44 32.78 4.47
CA ASN A 176 27.50 33.50 3.75
C ASN A 176 28.37 32.58 2.88
N LEU A 177 28.13 31.28 2.87
CA LEU A 177 28.70 30.40 1.84
C LEU A 177 28.27 30.90 0.46
N SER A 178 29.16 30.92 -0.52
CA SER A 178 28.81 31.23 -1.90
C SER A 178 28.02 30.08 -2.54
N MET A 179 28.36 28.83 -2.19
CA MET A 179 27.72 27.62 -2.72
C MET A 179 27.92 26.42 -1.80
N VAL A 180 26.93 25.52 -1.77
CA VAL A 180 27.08 24.16 -1.27
C VAL A 180 26.85 23.18 -2.42
N THR A 181 27.82 22.32 -2.68
CA THR A 181 27.75 21.31 -3.74
C THR A 181 27.62 19.93 -3.11
N LEU A 182 26.60 19.18 -3.52
CA LEU A 182 26.44 17.77 -3.19
C LEU A 182 26.68 16.94 -4.46
N GLU A 183 27.60 15.99 -4.42
CA GLU A 183 27.91 15.12 -5.55
C GLU A 183 28.41 13.74 -5.09
N GLY A 184 28.56 12.84 -6.07
CA GLY A 184 28.93 11.44 -5.85
C GLY A 184 27.74 10.50 -5.95
N VAL A 185 28.03 9.20 -5.95
CA VAL A 185 27.04 8.14 -6.23
C VAL A 185 26.32 7.64 -4.97
N ASN A 186 26.96 7.74 -3.79
CA ASN A 186 26.44 7.15 -2.55
C ASN A 186 25.52 8.11 -1.80
N SER A 187 24.52 7.60 -1.06
CA SER A 187 23.62 8.42 -0.24
C SER A 187 24.40 9.25 0.79
N LEU A 188 23.94 10.45 1.13
CA LEU A 188 24.64 11.37 2.04
C LEU A 188 24.08 11.28 3.47
N SER A 189 24.94 10.99 4.44
CA SER A 189 24.59 11.01 5.88
C SER A 189 25.47 11.98 6.64
N LEU A 190 24.86 12.91 7.37
CA LEU A 190 25.56 13.81 8.30
C LEU A 190 25.23 13.39 9.74
N GLN A 191 26.23 12.89 10.47
CA GLN A 191 26.15 12.51 11.89
C GLN A 191 26.72 13.64 12.73
N ILE A 192 25.90 14.25 13.57
CA ILE A 192 26.19 15.53 14.22
C ILE A 192 26.01 15.40 15.73
N GLU A 193 27.09 15.58 16.48
CA GLU A 193 27.06 15.71 17.93
C GLU A 193 26.80 17.17 18.30
N GLY A 194 25.61 17.47 18.83
CA GLY A 194 25.14 18.83 19.10
C GLY A 194 24.09 19.29 18.09
N ASN A 195 23.95 20.60 17.94
CA ASN A 195 22.95 21.21 17.06
C ASN A 195 23.40 21.20 15.60
N ALA A 196 22.43 21.13 14.69
CA ALA A 196 22.63 21.28 13.26
C ALA A 196 21.80 22.48 12.76
N THR A 197 22.45 23.46 12.16
CA THR A 197 21.77 24.62 11.57
C THR A 197 22.12 24.71 10.09
N ILE A 198 21.10 24.60 9.24
CA ILE A 198 21.23 24.67 7.78
C ILE A 198 20.62 25.99 7.31
N SER A 199 21.49 26.92 6.92
CA SER A 199 21.15 28.27 6.47
C SER A 199 21.51 28.52 4.99
N LYS A 200 21.84 27.46 4.25
CA LYS A 200 22.11 27.48 2.80
C LYS A 200 21.39 26.34 2.09
N ASN A 201 20.94 26.58 0.86
CA ASN A 201 20.24 25.58 0.06
C ASN A 201 21.10 24.35 -0.20
N LEU A 202 20.47 23.18 -0.11
CA LEU A 202 21.06 21.89 -0.41
C LEU A 202 20.27 21.26 -1.56
N SER A 203 20.94 20.92 -2.65
CA SER A 203 20.30 20.31 -3.83
C SER A 203 21.00 19.01 -4.20
N GLY A 204 20.23 17.94 -4.27
CA GLY A 204 20.65 16.66 -4.85
C GLY A 204 20.58 16.63 -6.38
N ALA A 205 20.47 17.78 -7.04
CA ALA A 205 20.52 17.93 -8.49
C ALA A 205 21.65 18.89 -8.88
N LYS A 206 22.58 18.41 -9.71
CA LYS A 206 23.71 19.19 -10.23
C LYS A 206 23.36 19.78 -11.60
N THR A 207 23.40 21.10 -11.73
CA THR A 207 23.18 21.78 -13.01
C THR A 207 24.29 21.46 -14.00
N LEU A 208 23.93 21.28 -15.26
CA LEU A 208 24.90 21.10 -16.34
C LEU A 208 25.65 22.42 -16.59
N LEU A 209 26.93 22.33 -17.00
CA LEU A 209 27.79 23.50 -17.24
C LEU A 209 27.38 24.29 -18.50
N ASN A 210 26.96 23.59 -19.56
CA ASN A 210 26.53 24.17 -20.83
C ASN A 210 25.21 23.53 -21.30
N PRO A 211 24.09 23.73 -20.57
CA PRO A 211 22.85 23.07 -20.92
C PRO A 211 22.18 23.75 -22.11
N TYR A 212 21.55 22.95 -22.97
CA TYR A 212 20.64 23.47 -24.00
C TYR A 212 19.41 24.13 -23.37
N VAL A 213 18.83 23.47 -22.37
CA VAL A 213 17.72 23.99 -21.57
C VAL A 213 18.28 24.66 -20.33
N GLN A 214 18.12 25.97 -20.19
CA GLN A 214 18.67 26.72 -19.05
C GLN A 214 18.23 26.07 -17.72
N ARG A 215 19.19 25.83 -16.81
CA ARG A 215 18.98 25.15 -15.51
C ARG A 215 18.62 23.65 -15.60
N ALA A 216 18.86 23.00 -16.74
CA ALA A 216 18.85 21.54 -16.80
C ALA A 216 19.94 20.93 -15.89
N THR A 217 19.63 19.76 -15.36
CA THR A 217 20.47 19.04 -14.40
C THR A 217 20.90 17.70 -14.96
N ILE A 218 21.91 17.09 -14.36
CA ILE A 218 22.33 15.73 -14.72
C ILE A 218 21.25 14.66 -14.48
N LEU A 219 20.24 14.95 -13.66
CA LEU A 219 19.13 14.03 -13.39
C LEU A 219 18.15 13.98 -14.57
N ASP A 220 18.07 15.05 -15.36
CA ASP A 220 17.14 15.19 -16.46
C ASP A 220 17.56 14.27 -17.63
N GLY A 221 16.57 13.64 -18.28
CA GLY A 221 16.80 12.91 -19.53
C GLY A 221 16.60 13.82 -20.74
N HIS A 222 17.26 13.48 -21.85
CA HIS A 222 17.27 14.31 -23.06
C HIS A 222 16.98 13.48 -24.32
N ASP A 223 16.19 14.04 -25.23
CA ASP A 223 15.89 13.45 -26.55
C ASP A 223 17.15 13.26 -27.44
N ALA A 224 17.08 12.36 -28.41
CA ALA A 224 18.17 11.94 -29.29
C ALA A 224 18.66 12.97 -30.31
N PHE A 225 17.84 13.96 -30.66
CA PHE A 225 18.15 14.95 -31.71
C PHE A 225 19.04 16.13 -31.23
N TYR A 226 19.59 16.06 -30.00
CA TYR A 226 20.63 16.97 -29.50
C TYR A 226 22.05 16.58 -29.94
N VAL A 227 22.22 16.11 -31.18
CA VAL A 227 23.53 15.78 -31.74
C VAL A 227 24.25 17.06 -32.15
N ASP A 228 25.36 17.40 -31.47
CA ASP A 228 26.62 17.94 -32.05
C ASP A 228 27.61 18.53 -31.03
N ASN A 229 27.79 17.92 -29.85
CA ASN A 229 28.97 18.16 -29.02
C ASN A 229 29.28 16.94 -28.16
N LEU A 230 30.56 16.58 -28.05
CA LEU A 230 31.04 15.47 -27.21
C LEU A 230 30.73 15.67 -25.70
N PHE A 231 30.20 16.84 -25.32
CA PHE A 231 29.69 17.19 -23.99
C PHE A 231 28.21 17.63 -23.97
N GLN A 232 27.44 17.42 -25.05
CA GLN A 232 26.01 17.74 -25.12
C GLN A 232 25.15 16.46 -25.00
N GLY A 233 24.52 16.32 -23.83
CA GLY A 233 23.32 15.50 -23.59
C GLY A 233 23.55 14.01 -23.38
N ASN A 234 23.84 13.59 -22.14
CA ASN A 234 23.52 12.22 -21.74
C ASN A 234 22.01 12.04 -21.90
N ARG A 235 21.59 11.18 -22.84
CA ARG A 235 20.16 10.89 -23.07
C ARG A 235 19.47 10.37 -21.82
N VAL A 236 20.26 9.69 -21.00
CA VAL A 236 19.85 9.10 -19.74
C VAL A 236 20.31 9.99 -18.60
N GLY A 237 19.35 10.44 -17.80
CA GLY A 237 19.63 11.10 -16.53
C GLY A 237 20.46 10.19 -15.63
N ILE A 238 21.45 10.78 -14.97
CA ILE A 238 22.38 10.10 -14.08
C ILE A 238 21.93 10.32 -12.64
N GLY A 239 21.67 9.23 -11.91
CA GLY A 239 21.39 9.29 -10.49
C GLY A 239 22.61 9.71 -9.69
N ILE A 240 22.39 10.55 -8.67
CA ILE A 240 23.41 10.96 -7.71
C ILE A 240 22.90 10.81 -6.28
N LEU A 241 23.83 10.77 -5.33
CA LEU A 241 23.55 10.67 -3.90
C LEU A 241 22.61 9.50 -3.55
N GLY A 242 22.83 8.32 -4.14
CA GLY A 242 22.01 7.13 -3.93
C GLY A 242 20.71 7.08 -4.73
N GLY A 243 20.43 8.09 -5.58
CA GLY A 243 19.38 8.04 -6.60
C GLY A 243 19.76 7.14 -7.77
N PHE A 244 18.78 6.48 -8.38
CA PHE A 244 19.01 5.60 -9.52
C PHE A 244 18.90 6.33 -10.85
N SER A 245 19.78 6.00 -11.79
CA SER A 245 19.75 6.53 -13.16
C SER A 245 18.51 6.10 -13.93
N GLY A 246 18.24 6.74 -15.08
CA GLY A 246 17.16 6.34 -15.98
C GLY A 246 17.21 4.85 -16.34
N GLY A 247 16.06 4.17 -16.25
CA GLY A 247 15.94 2.73 -16.48
C GLY A 247 16.48 1.83 -15.36
N GLN A 248 16.82 2.40 -14.19
CA GLN A 248 17.37 1.69 -13.04
C GLN A 248 16.57 1.94 -11.75
N GLY A 249 16.76 1.05 -10.77
CA GLY A 249 16.14 1.11 -9.44
C GLY A 249 14.97 0.13 -9.24
N PRO A 250 14.58 -0.15 -7.99
CA PRO A 250 13.54 -1.13 -7.67
C PRO A 250 12.15 -0.71 -8.18
N GLY A 251 11.89 0.60 -8.23
CA GLY A 251 10.65 1.19 -8.70
C GLY A 251 10.80 1.84 -10.07
N LYS A 252 11.71 1.34 -10.92
CA LYS A 252 11.91 1.91 -12.24
C LYS A 252 10.66 1.83 -13.11
N GLY A 253 10.43 2.88 -13.89
CA GLY A 253 9.47 2.82 -14.99
C GLY A 253 9.88 1.78 -16.02
N LYS A 254 8.92 1.21 -16.76
CA LYS A 254 9.20 0.25 -17.83
C LYS A 254 8.96 0.85 -19.21
N SER A 255 9.56 0.23 -20.22
CA SER A 255 9.52 0.64 -21.63
C SER A 255 8.97 -0.48 -22.47
N LEU A 256 7.80 -0.29 -23.08
CA LEU A 256 7.07 -1.34 -23.79
C LEU A 256 6.45 -0.74 -25.07
N GLY A 257 6.42 -1.49 -26.18
CA GLY A 257 6.08 -1.00 -27.54
C GLY A 257 6.92 -1.60 -28.69
N SER A 258 6.29 -2.15 -29.74
CA SER A 258 6.91 -2.44 -31.04
C SER A 258 6.70 -1.28 -32.03
N SER A 259 7.60 -1.13 -33.01
CA SER A 259 7.68 0.04 -33.91
C SER A 259 6.48 0.24 -34.86
N GLY A 260 5.37 -0.47 -34.68
CA GLY A 260 4.24 -0.47 -35.62
C GLY A 260 2.95 0.21 -35.15
N ALA A 261 2.74 0.46 -33.84
CA ALA A 261 1.45 0.96 -33.35
C ALA A 261 1.54 1.75 -32.03
N GLY A 262 2.31 2.84 -32.05
CA GLY A 262 2.39 3.76 -30.91
C GLY A 262 3.71 3.75 -30.14
N GLY A 263 4.77 3.13 -30.70
CA GLY A 263 6.17 3.28 -30.27
C GLY A 263 6.48 2.95 -28.80
N LEU A 264 7.77 2.95 -28.45
CA LEU A 264 8.24 2.78 -27.07
C LEU A 264 8.10 4.11 -26.32
N SER A 265 7.23 4.19 -25.30
CA SER A 265 7.26 5.29 -24.33
C SER A 265 7.57 4.74 -22.94
N GLY A 266 8.26 5.53 -22.12
CA GLY A 266 8.66 5.14 -20.77
C GLY A 266 7.61 5.49 -19.72
N GLY A 267 7.32 4.57 -18.80
CA GLY A 267 6.57 4.90 -17.59
C GLY A 267 7.40 5.68 -16.57
N GLY A 268 6.76 6.42 -15.67
CA GLY A 268 7.45 7.13 -14.60
C GLY A 268 8.03 6.21 -13.52
N GLY A 269 9.16 6.62 -12.95
CA GLY A 269 9.72 6.02 -11.74
C GLY A 269 8.76 6.16 -10.56
N SER A 270 8.68 5.15 -9.70
CA SER A 270 7.89 5.17 -8.46
C SER A 270 8.80 5.08 -7.27
N TYR A 271 8.42 5.68 -6.14
CA TYR A 271 9.12 5.49 -4.87
C TYR A 271 8.15 5.60 -3.68
N GLY A 272 8.00 6.79 -3.08
CA GLY A 272 6.96 7.04 -2.08
C GLY A 272 5.58 7.20 -2.71
N GLY A 273 5.53 7.77 -3.91
CA GLY A 273 4.36 7.85 -4.76
C GLY A 273 4.48 6.92 -5.96
N GLU A 274 3.33 6.49 -6.50
CA GLU A 274 3.29 5.75 -7.76
C GLU A 274 3.57 6.72 -8.92
N GLY A 275 4.49 6.37 -9.82
CA GLY A 275 4.72 7.12 -11.05
C GLY A 275 3.49 7.07 -11.97
N GLY A 276 3.38 8.04 -12.87
CA GLY A 276 2.41 8.01 -13.93
C GLY A 276 2.80 7.02 -15.02
N PRO A 277 1.88 6.22 -15.57
CA PRO A 277 2.14 5.50 -16.81
C PRO A 277 2.39 6.50 -17.96
N GLY A 278 3.27 6.13 -18.88
CA GLY A 278 3.34 6.74 -20.20
C GLY A 278 2.24 6.17 -21.11
N ALA A 279 2.30 6.49 -22.39
CA ALA A 279 1.31 5.97 -23.35
C ALA A 279 1.32 4.43 -23.46
N SER A 280 2.51 3.82 -23.43
CA SER A 280 2.73 2.37 -23.54
C SER A 280 3.57 1.79 -22.38
N GLY A 281 4.40 2.61 -21.73
CA GLY A 281 5.22 2.20 -20.59
C GLY A 281 4.50 2.32 -19.24
N PRO A 282 4.39 1.25 -18.43
CA PRO A 282 3.83 1.31 -17.09
C PRO A 282 4.81 1.94 -16.09
N SER A 283 4.27 2.60 -15.08
CA SER A 283 5.07 3.10 -13.96
C SER A 283 5.60 1.97 -13.08
N GLY A 284 6.68 2.25 -12.35
CA GLY A 284 7.31 1.28 -11.45
C GLY A 284 6.49 0.91 -10.21
N GLN A 285 6.98 -0.03 -9.41
CA GLN A 285 6.36 -0.44 -8.14
C GLN A 285 6.85 0.43 -6.97
N HIS A 286 6.10 0.47 -5.87
CA HIS A 286 6.59 1.05 -4.62
C HIS A 286 7.69 0.19 -3.99
N TYR A 287 8.60 0.81 -3.27
CA TYR A 287 9.68 0.13 -2.54
C TYR A 287 10.21 0.99 -1.39
N GLY A 288 10.99 0.35 -0.52
CA GLY A 288 11.52 0.99 0.68
C GLY A 288 10.44 1.18 1.73
N TYR A 289 10.73 1.97 2.76
CA TYR A 289 9.82 2.19 3.89
C TYR A 289 9.87 3.65 4.32
N GLY A 290 8.70 4.18 4.71
CA GLY A 290 8.51 5.60 4.99
C GLY A 290 9.43 6.16 6.08
N GLY A 291 9.82 5.35 7.06
CA GLY A 291 10.72 5.77 8.16
C GLY A 291 12.21 5.89 7.77
N LEU A 292 12.59 5.47 6.56
CA LEU A 292 13.94 5.62 5.99
C LEU A 292 15.07 5.08 6.90
N GLY A 293 14.84 3.95 7.56
CA GLY A 293 15.89 3.27 8.34
C GLY A 293 17.04 2.72 7.47
N ILE A 294 16.78 2.51 6.17
CA ILE A 294 17.76 2.32 5.10
C ILE A 294 17.60 3.55 4.21
N LEU A 295 18.69 4.29 4.02
CA LEU A 295 18.68 5.53 3.25
C LEU A 295 18.85 5.23 1.76
N ILE A 296 17.77 5.37 1.00
CA ILE A 296 17.72 5.07 -0.44
C ILE A 296 17.13 6.22 -1.23
N GLY A 297 17.61 6.45 -2.46
CA GLY A 297 17.06 7.45 -3.37
C GLY A 297 15.89 6.96 -4.21
N GLY A 298 15.40 7.85 -5.07
CA GLY A 298 14.33 7.61 -6.03
C GLY A 298 14.79 6.76 -7.22
N SER A 299 13.83 6.11 -7.89
CA SER A 299 14.07 5.29 -9.08
C SER A 299 13.94 6.09 -10.38
N GLY A 300 14.69 5.68 -11.40
CA GLY A 300 14.62 6.28 -12.73
C GLY A 300 13.33 5.93 -13.47
N GLY A 301 12.99 6.75 -14.46
CA GLY A 301 11.90 6.46 -15.40
C GLY A 301 12.27 5.37 -16.41
N GLY A 302 11.29 4.90 -17.17
CA GLY A 302 11.51 3.97 -18.29
C GLY A 302 12.13 4.69 -19.51
N PHE A 303 12.86 3.95 -20.33
CA PHE A 303 13.34 4.42 -21.63
C PHE A 303 12.21 4.70 -22.64
N GLY A 304 12.37 5.77 -23.42
CA GLY A 304 11.64 6.02 -24.66
C GLY A 304 12.28 5.30 -25.85
N ASN A 305 11.68 5.45 -27.02
CA ASN A 305 12.15 4.87 -28.28
C ASN A 305 13.55 5.37 -28.68
N PHE A 306 13.92 6.56 -28.23
CA PHE A 306 15.17 7.22 -28.54
C PHE A 306 16.27 7.00 -27.48
N GLY A 307 15.95 6.22 -26.44
CA GLY A 307 16.86 5.86 -25.36
C GLY A 307 16.94 6.90 -24.24
N ASP A 308 16.02 7.87 -24.22
CA ASP A 308 15.91 8.88 -23.17
C ASP A 308 15.18 8.34 -21.94
N ALA A 309 15.65 8.68 -20.74
CA ALA A 309 15.02 8.35 -19.46
C ALA A 309 15.60 9.25 -18.36
N ALA A 310 14.81 9.70 -17.39
CA ALA A 310 15.32 10.57 -16.32
C ALA A 310 15.67 9.77 -15.06
N ALA A 311 16.59 10.29 -14.26
CA ALA A 311 17.01 9.70 -12.99
C ALA A 311 16.07 10.05 -11.84
N GLY A 312 16.01 9.17 -10.84
CA GLY A 312 15.38 9.46 -9.57
C GLY A 312 16.24 10.37 -8.69
N GLY A 313 15.59 11.06 -7.75
CA GLY A 313 16.26 11.98 -6.82
C GLY A 313 17.18 11.28 -5.81
N GLY A 314 18.16 12.01 -5.30
CA GLY A 314 19.11 11.51 -4.30
C GLY A 314 18.52 11.29 -2.90
N ALA A 315 19.37 10.93 -1.95
CA ALA A 315 18.99 10.69 -0.57
C ALA A 315 19.95 11.38 0.40
N ILE A 316 19.38 12.12 1.36
CA ILE A 316 20.12 12.77 2.45
C ILE A 316 19.52 12.43 3.80
N GLU A 317 20.38 12.22 4.80
CA GLU A 317 19.98 12.22 6.20
C GLU A 317 20.81 13.17 7.08
N LEU A 318 20.13 13.85 7.99
CA LEU A 318 20.69 14.69 9.04
C LEU A 318 20.37 14.04 10.38
N ILE A 319 21.38 13.58 11.12
CA ILE A 319 21.20 12.94 12.42
C ILE A 319 21.96 13.74 13.46
N ALA A 320 21.24 14.56 14.21
CA ALA A 320 21.77 15.39 15.28
C ALA A 320 21.42 14.80 16.66
N SER A 321 22.34 14.92 17.62
CA SER A 321 22.00 14.68 19.03
C SER A 321 21.26 15.87 19.66
N GLY A 322 21.48 17.09 19.15
CA GLY A 322 20.80 18.33 19.53
C GLY A 322 19.64 18.69 18.59
N GLN A 323 19.30 19.98 18.51
CA GLN A 323 18.24 20.48 17.63
C GLN A 323 18.70 20.48 16.16
N VAL A 324 17.79 20.20 15.23
CA VAL A 324 17.99 20.49 13.81
C VAL A 324 17.14 21.71 13.42
N LEU A 325 17.79 22.77 12.96
CA LEU A 325 17.16 23.98 12.43
C LEU A 325 17.42 24.10 10.93
N ILE A 326 16.35 24.17 10.15
CA ILE A 326 16.39 24.58 8.74
C ILE A 326 15.87 26.01 8.69
N SER A 327 16.74 26.98 8.41
CA SER A 327 16.41 28.40 8.49
C SER A 327 15.37 28.84 7.44
N GLU A 328 14.69 29.95 7.72
CA GLU A 328 13.80 30.59 6.75
C GLU A 328 14.49 30.85 5.39
N GLY A 329 13.75 30.62 4.30
CA GLY A 329 14.25 30.81 2.93
C GLY A 329 15.18 29.70 2.42
N VAL A 330 15.52 28.71 3.25
CA VAL A 330 16.34 27.57 2.86
C VAL A 330 15.49 26.47 2.22
N GLN A 331 16.02 25.89 1.15
CA GLN A 331 15.45 24.74 0.47
C GLN A 331 16.41 23.54 0.52
N ILE A 332 15.93 22.40 1.02
CA ILE A 332 16.58 21.10 0.87
C ILE A 332 15.78 20.29 -0.16
N SER A 333 16.40 20.02 -1.30
CA SER A 333 15.75 19.39 -2.46
C SER A 333 16.43 18.10 -2.86
N MET A 334 15.64 17.03 -2.98
CA MET A 334 16.04 15.73 -3.55
C MET A 334 15.03 15.30 -4.60
N ASN A 335 14.73 16.18 -5.55
CA ASN A 335 13.77 15.93 -6.62
C ASN A 335 14.29 14.93 -7.67
N GLY A 336 13.37 14.24 -8.35
CA GLY A 336 13.67 13.45 -9.55
C GLY A 336 13.79 14.31 -10.80
N GLY A 337 14.49 13.81 -11.81
CA GLY A 337 14.67 14.49 -13.10
C GLY A 337 13.46 14.38 -14.01
N SER A 338 13.24 15.41 -14.83
CA SER A 338 12.23 15.46 -15.89
C SER A 338 12.82 14.95 -17.21
N ILE A 339 11.95 14.70 -18.20
CA ILE A 339 12.38 14.44 -19.58
C ILE A 339 12.24 15.73 -20.38
N LEU A 340 13.37 16.22 -20.86
CA LEU A 340 13.50 17.41 -21.67
C LEU A 340 13.49 17.02 -23.16
N VAL A 341 12.55 17.57 -23.92
CA VAL A 341 12.23 17.18 -25.29
C VAL A 341 12.62 18.25 -26.30
N ASN A 342 12.94 17.82 -27.53
CA ASN A 342 13.23 18.76 -28.61
C ASN A 342 11.99 19.60 -28.96
N PRO A 343 12.06 20.94 -29.00
CA PRO A 343 10.94 21.82 -29.36
C PRO A 343 10.28 21.56 -30.74
N SER A 344 10.98 20.88 -31.65
CA SER A 344 10.50 20.58 -33.01
C SER A 344 9.81 19.22 -33.13
N VAL A 345 10.10 18.29 -32.21
CA VAL A 345 9.58 16.90 -32.23
C VAL A 345 8.61 16.65 -31.06
N GLY A 346 8.79 17.35 -29.93
CA GLY A 346 8.01 17.22 -28.71
C GLY A 346 8.12 15.85 -28.04
N ALA A 347 7.12 15.47 -27.25
CA ALA A 347 7.16 14.29 -26.37
C ALA A 347 6.86 12.94 -27.07
N ASN A 348 6.99 12.86 -28.39
CA ASN A 348 6.53 11.67 -29.11
C ASN A 348 7.45 10.46 -28.88
N PHE A 349 6.94 9.41 -28.23
CA PHE A 349 7.68 8.19 -27.86
C PHE A 349 8.88 8.43 -26.93
N SER A 350 8.72 9.37 -26.02
CA SER A 350 9.74 9.74 -25.03
C SER A 350 9.78 8.81 -23.83
N GLY A 351 10.88 8.89 -23.08
CA GLY A 351 11.08 8.22 -21.80
C GLY A 351 10.22 8.78 -20.68
N GLY A 352 10.19 8.06 -19.56
CA GLY A 352 9.52 8.49 -18.35
C GLY A 352 10.44 9.28 -17.43
N ALA A 353 9.82 10.07 -16.56
CA ALA A 353 10.52 10.87 -15.58
C ALA A 353 10.88 10.05 -14.32
N GLY A 354 11.89 10.49 -13.56
CA GLY A 354 12.32 9.83 -12.34
C GLY A 354 11.51 10.26 -11.11
N SER A 355 11.40 9.37 -10.12
CA SER A 355 10.71 9.69 -8.87
C SER A 355 11.53 10.63 -7.99
N GLY A 356 10.86 11.33 -7.07
CA GLY A 356 11.54 12.04 -5.98
C GLY A 356 12.40 11.11 -5.12
N GLY A 357 13.35 11.70 -4.40
CA GLY A 357 14.32 11.03 -3.54
C GLY A 357 13.91 10.96 -2.06
N SER A 358 14.88 11.07 -1.17
CA SER A 358 14.68 10.95 0.29
C SER A 358 15.29 12.08 1.09
N ILE A 359 14.56 12.58 2.09
CA ILE A 359 15.09 13.44 3.16
C ILE A 359 14.73 12.83 4.51
N ARG A 360 15.73 12.57 5.35
CA ARG A 360 15.53 12.08 6.71
C ARG A 360 16.18 13.03 7.72
N ILE A 361 15.42 13.49 8.70
CA ILE A 361 15.91 14.38 9.76
C ILE A 361 15.63 13.72 11.12
N VAL A 362 16.68 13.59 11.92
CA VAL A 362 16.63 13.06 13.29
C VAL A 362 17.28 14.06 14.23
N GLY A 363 16.58 14.48 15.28
CA GLY A 363 17.06 15.45 16.25
C GLY A 363 16.40 15.30 17.62
N SER A 364 16.92 15.99 18.64
CA SER A 364 16.23 16.15 19.93
C SER A 364 14.99 17.04 19.83
N SER A 365 15.00 17.98 18.89
CA SER A 365 13.86 18.72 18.36
C SER A 365 14.16 19.09 16.90
N ILE A 366 13.13 19.37 16.10
CA ILE A 366 13.26 19.76 14.70
C ILE A 366 12.46 21.05 14.49
N SER A 367 13.13 22.09 13.98
CA SER A 367 12.47 23.30 13.50
C SER A 367 12.80 23.48 12.02
N ASN A 368 11.81 23.26 11.16
CA ASN A 368 11.91 23.60 9.74
C ASN A 368 11.13 24.88 9.49
N GLU A 369 11.86 25.98 9.28
CA GLU A 369 11.31 27.27 8.83
C GLU A 369 11.43 27.43 7.29
N GLY A 370 12.10 26.48 6.63
CA GLY A 370 12.31 26.44 5.19
C GLY A 370 11.39 25.47 4.45
N ILE A 371 11.91 24.93 3.35
CA ILE A 371 11.24 24.00 2.44
C ILE A 371 12.03 22.69 2.36
N LEU A 372 11.35 21.58 2.64
CA LEU A 372 11.83 20.23 2.33
C LEU A 372 11.06 19.69 1.13
N GLU A 373 11.75 19.29 0.06
CA GLU A 373 11.08 18.79 -1.14
C GLU A 373 11.74 17.54 -1.75
N VAL A 374 10.87 16.63 -2.18
CA VAL A 374 11.23 15.37 -2.84
C VAL A 374 10.25 15.09 -3.98
N LYS A 375 10.10 16.05 -4.89
CA LYS A 375 9.12 15.98 -5.97
C LYS A 375 9.54 15.01 -7.08
N GLY A 376 8.56 14.40 -7.73
CA GLY A 376 8.79 13.62 -8.95
C GLY A 376 9.03 14.52 -10.16
N GLY A 377 9.86 14.06 -11.09
CA GLY A 377 10.07 14.76 -12.36
C GLY A 377 8.82 14.78 -13.23
N HIS A 378 8.64 15.82 -14.03
CA HIS A 378 7.43 16.00 -14.84
C HIS A 378 7.43 15.10 -16.08
N ALA A 379 6.24 14.74 -16.57
CA ALA A 379 6.09 14.03 -17.83
C ALA A 379 6.79 14.80 -18.96
N SER A 380 7.22 14.08 -19.99
CA SER A 380 8.04 14.66 -21.06
C SER A 380 7.37 15.86 -21.72
N GLY A 381 8.11 16.96 -21.90
CA GLY A 381 7.60 18.19 -22.50
C GLY A 381 6.61 18.99 -21.64
N MET A 382 6.44 18.62 -20.37
CA MET A 382 5.66 19.38 -19.38
C MET A 382 6.50 20.41 -18.63
N ASP A 383 7.82 20.24 -18.61
CA ASP A 383 8.71 21.04 -17.77
C ASP A 383 8.74 22.50 -18.25
N ASP A 384 8.49 23.43 -17.33
CA ASP A 384 8.41 24.86 -17.66
C ASP A 384 9.75 25.46 -18.09
N ARG A 385 10.87 24.74 -17.88
CA ARG A 385 12.19 25.14 -18.40
C ARG A 385 12.26 25.08 -19.93
N GLU A 386 11.28 24.49 -20.61
CA GLU A 386 11.28 24.27 -22.07
C GLU A 386 10.30 25.20 -22.82
N PRO A 387 10.78 26.30 -23.42
CA PRO A 387 9.95 27.18 -24.26
C PRO A 387 9.87 26.62 -25.69
N GLY A 388 8.99 25.64 -25.96
CA GLY A 388 8.91 24.96 -27.26
C GLY A 388 7.57 24.25 -27.55
N ALA A 389 7.32 23.87 -28.81
CA ALA A 389 6.04 23.28 -29.22
C ALA A 389 5.81 21.91 -28.56
N ARG A 390 4.75 21.83 -27.74
CA ARG A 390 4.37 20.64 -26.98
C ARG A 390 3.58 19.68 -27.86
N PHE A 391 4.25 18.77 -28.58
CA PHE A 391 3.54 17.62 -29.17
C PHE A 391 3.16 16.64 -28.04
N LEU A 392 1.85 16.39 -27.88
CA LEU A 392 1.25 15.76 -26.68
C LEU A 392 0.97 14.25 -26.80
N THR A 393 1.26 13.64 -27.94
CA THR A 393 0.90 12.24 -28.20
C THR A 393 2.05 11.30 -27.87
N ASN A 394 1.74 10.14 -27.28
CA ASN A 394 2.70 9.09 -26.94
C ASN A 394 3.83 9.51 -25.97
N ALA A 395 3.54 10.44 -25.07
CA ALA A 395 4.48 10.92 -24.06
C ALA A 395 4.76 9.88 -22.97
N GLY A 396 5.98 9.92 -22.43
CA GLY A 396 6.32 9.19 -21.23
C GLY A 396 5.70 9.78 -19.96
N GLY A 397 5.53 8.94 -18.95
CA GLY A 397 4.83 9.28 -17.70
C GLY A 397 5.70 10.05 -16.70
N ALA A 398 5.05 10.79 -15.81
CA ALA A 398 5.72 11.56 -14.76
C ALA A 398 6.17 10.69 -13.58
N GLY A 399 7.20 11.12 -12.84
CA GLY A 399 7.71 10.40 -11.68
C GLY A 399 6.83 10.59 -10.44
N GLY A 400 6.75 9.57 -9.58
CA GLY A 400 6.07 9.66 -8.29
C GLY A 400 6.85 10.50 -7.28
N GLY A 401 6.17 11.04 -6.27
CA GLY A 401 6.83 11.76 -5.18
C GLY A 401 7.75 10.86 -4.33
N GLY A 402 8.69 11.47 -3.61
CA GLY A 402 9.67 10.80 -2.77
C GLY A 402 9.21 10.57 -1.33
N ARG A 403 10.17 10.51 -0.39
CA ARG A 403 9.91 10.26 1.04
C ARG A 403 10.57 11.30 1.94
N ILE A 404 9.83 11.76 2.95
CA ILE A 404 10.37 12.61 4.03
C ILE A 404 10.07 11.96 5.37
N ALA A 405 11.09 11.84 6.22
CA ALA A 405 10.96 11.34 7.58
C ALA A 405 11.51 12.36 8.60
N LEU A 406 10.67 12.80 9.54
CA LEU A 406 11.04 13.68 10.65
C LEU A 406 10.92 12.91 11.97
N ILE A 407 12.04 12.72 12.66
CA ILE A 407 12.12 11.82 13.82
C ILE A 407 12.68 12.57 15.03
N SER A 408 11.86 12.76 16.06
CA SER A 408 12.26 13.46 17.28
C SER A 408 11.40 13.07 18.47
N ASP A 409 12.01 13.07 19.67
CA ASP A 409 11.26 12.94 20.92
C ASP A 409 10.75 14.29 21.45
N GLY A 410 11.29 15.40 20.95
CA GLY A 410 10.83 16.75 21.25
C GLY A 410 9.88 17.31 20.18
N GLU A 411 9.71 18.63 20.21
CA GLU A 411 8.85 19.34 19.25
C GLU A 411 9.36 19.23 17.80
N ILE A 412 8.40 19.10 16.87
CA ILE A 412 8.65 19.06 15.43
C ILE A 412 7.81 20.15 14.75
N GLU A 413 8.47 21.25 14.38
CA GLU A 413 7.90 22.26 13.49
C GLU A 413 8.23 21.87 12.06
N LYS A 414 7.23 21.39 11.32
CA LYS A 414 7.42 20.75 10.02
C LYS A 414 7.74 21.71 8.86
N GLY A 415 7.48 23.00 9.00
CA GLY A 415 7.61 23.99 7.91
C GLY A 415 6.82 23.64 6.65
N THR A 416 7.38 24.03 5.50
CA THR A 416 6.84 23.64 4.19
C THR A 416 7.42 22.31 3.74
N ILE A 417 6.54 21.39 3.34
CA ILE A 417 6.90 20.05 2.86
C ILE A 417 6.22 19.83 1.51
N LEU A 418 7.01 19.53 0.47
CA LEU A 418 6.53 19.28 -0.89
C LEU A 418 6.83 17.85 -1.31
N LEU A 419 5.76 17.07 -1.54
CA LEU A 419 5.81 15.64 -1.83
C LEU A 419 5.20 15.32 -3.21
N ASP A 420 4.95 16.33 -4.04
CA ASP A 420 4.17 16.14 -5.26
C ASP A 420 4.82 15.15 -6.23
N GLY A 421 3.99 14.34 -6.89
CA GLY A 421 4.42 13.68 -8.11
C GLY A 421 4.57 14.71 -9.24
N GLY A 422 5.20 14.29 -10.33
CA GLY A 422 5.33 15.15 -11.49
C GLY A 422 4.00 15.36 -12.23
N LEU A 423 3.91 16.46 -12.96
CA LEU A 423 2.72 16.84 -13.73
C LEU A 423 2.57 15.98 -15.00
N ALA A 424 1.32 15.73 -15.39
CA ALA A 424 0.96 15.03 -16.63
C ALA A 424 1.18 15.90 -17.87
N ASN A 425 1.38 15.27 -19.03
CA ASN A 425 1.37 15.96 -20.32
C ASN A 425 0.85 15.06 -21.44
N GLY A 426 -0.29 15.45 -22.02
CA GLY A 426 -0.94 14.68 -23.06
C GLY A 426 -1.26 13.26 -22.60
N ASP A 427 -0.58 12.28 -23.20
CA ASP A 427 -0.74 10.85 -22.89
C ASP A 427 0.06 10.37 -21.67
N GLY A 428 1.07 11.14 -21.25
CA GLY A 428 1.85 10.87 -20.06
C GLY A 428 1.08 11.28 -18.81
N SER A 429 0.76 10.31 -17.96
CA SER A 429 0.01 10.56 -16.73
C SER A 429 0.86 11.18 -15.63
N ALA A 430 0.22 11.85 -14.67
CA ALA A 430 0.88 12.47 -13.52
C ALA A 430 1.42 11.41 -12.54
N GLY A 431 2.43 11.77 -11.78
CA GLY A 431 2.85 10.99 -10.61
C GLY A 431 1.93 11.24 -9.43
N GLN A 432 1.75 10.22 -8.59
CA GLN A 432 1.09 10.38 -7.30
C GLN A 432 2.04 11.00 -6.27
N PRO A 433 1.51 11.71 -5.25
CA PRO A 433 2.31 12.25 -4.16
C PRO A 433 3.07 11.17 -3.38
N GLY A 434 4.18 11.59 -2.80
CA GLY A 434 5.07 10.82 -1.93
C GLY A 434 4.54 10.65 -0.50
N THR A 435 5.43 10.24 0.41
CA THR A 435 5.06 9.95 1.82
C THR A 435 5.79 10.83 2.82
N LEU A 436 5.07 11.26 3.86
CA LEU A 436 5.60 11.91 5.05
C LEU A 436 5.41 11.00 6.26
N VAL A 437 6.50 10.76 6.98
CA VAL A 437 6.49 10.06 8.24
C VAL A 437 7.02 10.96 9.34
N ILE A 438 6.29 11.03 10.45
CA ILE A 438 6.67 11.76 11.65
C ILE A 438 6.52 10.81 12.83
N GLY A 439 7.53 10.74 13.70
CA GLY A 439 7.45 9.88 14.87
C GLY A 439 8.59 10.05 15.86
N PRO A 440 8.51 9.36 17.02
CA PRO A 440 9.50 9.46 18.08
C PRO A 440 10.84 8.83 17.68
N LYS A 441 11.94 9.33 18.27
CA LYS A 441 13.28 8.79 18.07
C LYS A 441 13.51 7.58 18.97
N THR A 442 13.10 7.65 20.22
CA THR A 442 13.35 6.62 21.22
C THR A 442 12.43 5.41 21.03
N ILE A 443 13.03 4.22 21.06
CA ILE A 443 12.29 2.96 21.17
C ILE A 443 12.11 2.70 22.67
N ASN A 444 10.87 2.85 23.14
CA ASN A 444 10.53 2.59 24.54
C ASN A 444 10.40 1.08 24.80
N ALA A 445 10.67 0.67 26.04
CA ALA A 445 10.34 -0.68 26.49
C ALA A 445 8.81 -0.92 26.44
N ALA A 446 8.41 -2.20 26.42
CA ALA A 446 7.01 -2.60 26.51
C ALA A 446 6.33 -1.91 27.71
N ALA A 447 5.22 -1.23 27.44
CA ALA A 447 4.41 -0.59 28.46
C ALA A 447 2.93 -0.87 28.20
N ASP A 448 2.12 -0.84 29.27
CA ASP A 448 0.68 -0.96 29.14
C ASP A 448 0.12 0.24 28.37
N LEU A 449 -0.76 -0.04 27.41
CA LEU A 449 -1.48 0.98 26.64
C LEU A 449 -2.98 0.73 26.75
N SER A 450 -3.72 1.69 27.34
CA SER A 450 -5.17 1.66 27.43
C SER A 450 -5.75 2.95 26.87
N LEU A 451 -6.49 2.85 25.76
CA LEU A 451 -7.08 3.97 25.02
C LEU A 451 -8.56 3.70 24.79
N ASN A 452 -9.44 4.58 25.27
CA ASN A 452 -10.90 4.41 25.16
C ASN A 452 -11.55 5.34 24.12
N SER A 453 -10.86 6.40 23.70
CA SER A 453 -11.38 7.42 22.79
C SER A 453 -10.24 8.15 22.09
N GLY A 454 -10.53 8.79 20.95
CA GLY A 454 -9.58 9.56 20.16
C GLY A 454 -9.19 8.83 18.89
N THR A 455 -8.09 9.26 18.26
CA THR A 455 -7.57 8.63 17.04
C THR A 455 -6.21 8.02 17.32
N LEU A 456 -6.09 6.70 17.16
CA LEU A 456 -4.82 5.96 17.15
C LEU A 456 -4.40 5.72 15.69
N THR A 457 -3.24 6.21 15.30
CA THR A 457 -2.63 5.88 14.01
C THR A 457 -1.54 4.84 14.22
N LEU A 458 -1.67 3.71 13.55
CA LEU A 458 -0.63 2.68 13.42
C LEU A 458 -0.01 2.83 12.04
N ASP A 459 1.14 3.51 11.96
CA ASP A 459 1.90 3.67 10.72
C ASP A 459 2.94 2.55 10.62
N THR A 460 2.69 1.58 9.73
CA THR A 460 3.59 0.44 9.53
C THR A 460 4.94 0.85 8.91
N SER A 461 5.17 2.15 8.69
CA SER A 461 6.51 2.73 8.49
C SER A 461 7.38 2.76 9.76
N GLY A 462 6.84 2.35 10.91
CA GLY A 462 7.59 2.12 12.15
C GLY A 462 7.11 2.88 13.38
N PHE A 463 5.95 3.55 13.34
CA PHE A 463 5.52 4.47 14.39
C PHE A 463 4.03 4.34 14.70
N TRP A 464 3.65 4.61 15.94
CA TRP A 464 2.25 4.82 16.31
C TRP A 464 2.08 6.14 17.06
N THR A 465 0.94 6.78 16.86
CA THR A 465 0.60 8.05 17.51
C THR A 465 -0.87 8.08 17.91
N HIS A 466 -1.18 8.78 18.98
CA HIS A 466 -2.53 8.99 19.46
C HIS A 466 -2.84 10.49 19.56
N SER A 467 -4.10 10.85 19.34
CA SER A 467 -4.57 12.25 19.42
C SER A 467 -4.32 12.96 20.75
N SER A 468 -4.02 12.23 21.83
CA SER A 468 -3.61 12.82 23.12
C SER A 468 -2.13 13.23 23.20
N GLY A 469 -1.34 12.99 22.15
CA GLY A 469 0.11 13.16 22.14
C GLY A 469 0.92 11.92 22.55
N LEU A 470 0.26 10.82 22.95
CA LEU A 470 0.97 9.55 23.16
C LEU A 470 1.52 9.03 21.83
N GLN A 471 2.72 8.48 21.86
CA GLN A 471 3.39 7.96 20.67
C GLN A 471 4.37 6.87 21.04
N GLY A 472 4.76 6.07 20.05
CA GLY A 472 5.81 5.09 20.20
C GLY A 472 6.39 4.64 18.87
N ARG A 473 7.51 3.94 18.98
CA ARG A 473 8.30 3.46 17.84
C ARG A 473 8.36 1.93 17.87
N GLY A 474 8.10 1.34 16.72
CA GLY A 474 8.25 -0.10 16.48
C GLY A 474 9.59 -0.46 15.85
N SER A 475 9.78 -1.75 15.61
CA SER A 475 10.87 -2.29 14.80
C SER A 475 10.34 -2.79 13.46
N ILE A 476 11.18 -2.79 12.43
CA ILE A 476 10.86 -3.38 11.12
C ILE A 476 11.89 -4.45 10.80
N THR A 477 11.41 -5.62 10.40
CA THR A 477 12.24 -6.71 9.86
C THR A 477 11.80 -7.02 8.43
N SER A 478 12.76 -7.37 7.58
CA SER A 478 12.54 -7.69 6.17
C SER A 478 12.98 -9.12 5.89
N ASP A 479 12.12 -9.87 5.19
CA ASP A 479 12.30 -11.29 4.94
C ASP A 479 11.89 -11.64 3.50
N ASP A 480 12.37 -12.78 3.00
CA ASP A 480 11.95 -13.35 1.72
C ASP A 480 11.27 -14.71 1.88
N PHE A 481 10.40 -15.06 0.94
CA PHE A 481 9.83 -16.40 0.85
C PHE A 481 9.69 -16.86 -0.61
N LEU A 482 9.63 -18.17 -0.80
CA LEU A 482 9.47 -18.80 -2.12
C LEU A 482 8.00 -19.10 -2.42
N SER A 483 7.55 -18.70 -3.61
CA SER A 483 6.26 -19.08 -4.17
C SER A 483 6.39 -19.35 -5.66
N ALA A 484 5.93 -20.52 -6.11
CA ALA A 484 6.08 -21.01 -7.49
C ALA A 484 7.49 -20.85 -8.08
N GLY A 485 8.52 -21.14 -7.26
CA GLY A 485 9.93 -21.07 -7.68
C GLY A 485 10.51 -19.65 -7.80
N LYS A 486 9.74 -18.60 -7.45
CA LYS A 486 10.20 -17.21 -7.40
C LYS A 486 10.26 -16.71 -5.94
N LYS A 487 11.29 -15.93 -5.60
CA LYS A 487 11.38 -15.22 -4.32
C LYS A 487 10.50 -13.97 -4.30
N TRP A 488 9.94 -13.67 -3.14
CA TRP A 488 9.13 -12.48 -2.88
C TRP A 488 9.57 -11.85 -1.57
N GLY A 489 9.78 -10.53 -1.57
CA GLY A 489 10.16 -9.76 -0.40
C GLY A 489 8.95 -9.22 0.34
N TYR A 490 9.02 -9.23 1.68
CA TYR A 490 8.05 -8.60 2.54
C TYR A 490 8.72 -8.04 3.80
N SER A 491 8.01 -7.21 4.55
CA SER A 491 8.51 -6.63 5.78
C SER A 491 7.41 -6.54 6.82
N VAL A 492 7.78 -6.67 8.09
CA VAL A 492 6.88 -6.68 9.23
C VAL A 492 7.24 -5.54 10.17
N CYS A 493 6.29 -4.64 10.40
CA CYS A 493 6.39 -3.62 11.43
C CYS A 493 5.80 -4.16 12.73
N LYS A 494 6.65 -4.29 13.75
CA LYS A 494 6.32 -4.81 15.07
C LYS A 494 6.18 -3.66 16.08
N PHE A 495 5.03 -3.57 16.73
CA PHE A 495 4.81 -2.77 17.93
C PHE A 495 4.69 -3.68 19.14
N ASN A 496 5.35 -3.31 20.24
CA ASN A 496 5.39 -4.10 21.46
C ASN A 496 4.75 -3.35 22.63
N PHE A 497 3.90 -4.04 23.39
CA PHE A 497 3.17 -3.50 24.53
C PHE A 497 3.15 -4.51 25.69
N GLY A 498 3.00 -4.01 26.92
CA GLY A 498 2.73 -4.83 28.10
C GLY A 498 1.33 -5.45 27.98
N ASN A 499 0.31 -4.73 28.42
CA ASN A 499 -1.10 -4.99 28.13
C ASN A 499 -1.62 -3.99 27.09
N LEU A 500 -2.60 -4.39 26.29
CA LEU A 500 -3.19 -3.53 25.27
C LEU A 500 -4.73 -3.51 25.37
N GLN A 501 -5.30 -2.33 25.59
CA GLN A 501 -6.74 -2.11 25.63
C GLN A 501 -7.12 -1.01 24.65
N LEU A 502 -7.90 -1.36 23.64
CA LEU A 502 -8.39 -0.43 22.62
C LEU A 502 -9.91 -0.39 22.68
N GLY A 503 -10.47 0.51 23.50
CA GLY A 503 -11.92 0.59 23.75
C GLY A 503 -12.71 1.11 22.55
N SER A 504 -13.98 0.74 22.47
CA SER A 504 -14.88 0.95 21.31
C SER A 504 -15.12 2.40 20.87
N GLY A 505 -14.76 3.40 21.70
CA GLY A 505 -14.79 4.82 21.34
C GLY A 505 -13.56 5.29 20.53
N LEU A 506 -12.59 4.42 20.28
CA LEU A 506 -11.35 4.75 19.57
C LEU A 506 -11.53 4.60 18.04
N LEU A 507 -11.08 5.59 17.28
CA LEU A 507 -10.87 5.46 15.83
C LEU A 507 -9.44 4.98 15.58
N ILE A 508 -9.28 3.84 14.91
CA ILE A 508 -7.96 3.33 14.55
C ILE A 508 -7.73 3.48 13.06
N ASN A 509 -6.63 4.14 12.69
CA ASN A 509 -6.18 4.29 11.32
C ASN A 509 -4.88 3.49 11.12
N VAL A 510 -4.93 2.46 10.28
CA VAL A 510 -3.73 1.71 9.89
C VAL A 510 -3.30 2.16 8.50
N LYS A 511 -2.04 2.56 8.37
CA LYS A 511 -1.44 3.02 7.11
C LYS A 511 -0.01 2.52 6.97
N GLY A 512 0.58 2.69 5.79
CA GLY A 512 1.92 2.20 5.47
C GLY A 512 1.90 0.95 4.61
N GLU A 513 3.09 0.44 4.27
CA GLU A 513 3.27 -0.62 3.27
C GLU A 513 3.61 -1.97 3.89
N ASN A 514 4.13 -1.99 5.12
CA ASN A 514 4.57 -3.20 5.80
C ASN A 514 3.41 -3.92 6.49
N SER A 515 3.54 -5.23 6.69
CA SER A 515 2.61 -6.00 7.53
C SER A 515 2.65 -5.50 8.96
N LEU A 516 1.53 -5.57 9.68
CA LEU A 516 1.42 -5.12 11.07
C LEU A 516 1.54 -6.30 12.03
N LEU A 517 2.45 -6.24 13.00
CA LEU A 517 2.54 -7.17 14.12
C LEU A 517 2.36 -6.42 15.45
N LEU A 518 1.37 -6.82 16.23
CA LEU A 518 1.19 -6.40 17.61
C LEU A 518 1.71 -7.52 18.52
N ASP A 519 2.77 -7.25 19.27
CA ASP A 519 3.42 -8.20 20.17
C ASP A 519 3.18 -7.80 21.63
N ILE A 520 2.40 -8.61 22.35
CA ILE A 520 1.81 -8.26 23.64
C ILE A 520 2.30 -9.22 24.72
N ASP A 521 3.00 -8.68 25.72
CA ASP A 521 3.57 -9.47 26.82
C ASP A 521 2.49 -9.95 27.82
N GLY A 522 1.38 -9.22 27.90
CA GLY A 522 0.25 -9.44 28.80
C GLY A 522 -1.03 -9.84 28.04
N ASN A 523 -2.14 -9.20 28.40
CA ASN A 523 -3.45 -9.44 27.79
C ASN A 523 -3.82 -8.35 26.78
N VAL A 524 -4.72 -8.68 25.86
CA VAL A 524 -5.27 -7.73 24.90
C VAL A 524 -6.81 -7.75 24.86
N SER A 525 -7.42 -6.56 24.86
CA SER A 525 -8.85 -6.35 24.55
C SER A 525 -8.99 -5.31 23.44
N ILE A 526 -9.71 -5.66 22.36
CA ILE A 526 -9.94 -4.78 21.22
C ILE A 526 -11.45 -4.61 21.03
N GLY A 527 -11.94 -3.40 21.30
CA GLY A 527 -13.30 -2.94 21.05
C GLY A 527 -13.47 -2.08 19.80
N SER A 528 -12.39 -1.69 19.13
CA SER A 528 -12.40 -0.82 17.94
C SER A 528 -11.97 -1.51 16.66
N ASN A 529 -12.54 -1.08 15.53
CA ASN A 529 -12.29 -1.69 14.23
C ASN A 529 -10.84 -1.48 13.77
N LEU A 530 -10.24 -2.54 13.23
CA LEU A 530 -8.93 -2.54 12.60
C LEU A 530 -9.08 -2.89 11.12
N VAL A 531 -8.91 -1.90 10.24
CA VAL A 531 -9.18 -2.04 8.80
C VAL A 531 -7.87 -1.91 8.01
N LEU A 532 -7.47 -3.00 7.36
CA LEU A 532 -6.28 -3.12 6.52
C LEU A 532 -6.67 -3.61 5.11
N ASN A 533 -7.80 -3.15 4.59
CA ASN A 533 -8.34 -3.61 3.32
C ASN A 533 -7.57 -3.03 2.11
N GLY A 534 -7.52 -3.80 1.03
CA GLY A 534 -7.14 -3.30 -0.29
C GLY A 534 -8.22 -2.36 -0.85
N LYS A 535 -7.81 -1.54 -1.83
CA LYS A 535 -8.65 -0.51 -2.47
C LYS A 535 -8.72 -0.72 -3.98
N PRO A 536 -9.80 -0.29 -4.64
CA PRO A 536 -9.85 -0.25 -6.10
C PRO A 536 -8.84 0.73 -6.68
N GLY A 537 -8.46 0.49 -7.92
CA GLY A 537 -7.68 1.42 -8.75
C GLY A 537 -8.44 2.73 -8.99
N LYS A 538 -7.72 3.72 -9.52
CA LYS A 538 -8.26 5.05 -9.79
C LYS A 538 -8.05 5.44 -11.24
N GLN A 539 -9.07 6.10 -11.81
CA GLN A 539 -9.06 6.67 -13.17
C GLN A 539 -8.77 5.62 -14.27
N GLY A 540 -8.89 4.34 -13.95
CA GLY A 540 -8.53 3.21 -14.79
C GLY A 540 -7.04 3.13 -15.16
N ILE A 541 -6.17 3.95 -14.56
CA ILE A 541 -4.73 4.00 -14.91
C ILE A 541 -3.84 3.61 -13.74
N TYR A 542 -4.17 4.04 -12.52
CA TYR A 542 -3.37 3.76 -11.33
C TYR A 542 -3.77 2.45 -10.69
N SER A 543 -2.80 1.78 -10.07
CA SER A 543 -3.05 0.54 -9.35
C SER A 543 -4.06 0.73 -8.20
N GLY A 544 -4.89 -0.28 -8.00
CA GLY A 544 -5.61 -0.47 -6.75
C GLY A 544 -4.62 -0.71 -5.63
N GLN A 545 -4.63 0.18 -4.65
CA GLN A 545 -3.66 0.17 -3.56
C GLN A 545 -3.94 -1.00 -2.62
N ALA A 546 -2.91 -1.76 -2.28
CA ALA A 546 -3.04 -2.80 -1.28
C ALA A 546 -3.21 -2.25 0.14
N GLY A 547 -3.76 -3.09 1.01
CA GLY A 547 -3.63 -2.89 2.45
C GLY A 547 -2.18 -3.10 2.91
N PRO A 548 -1.79 -2.63 4.11
CA PRO A 548 -0.43 -2.82 4.64
C PRO A 548 0.00 -4.29 4.62
N GLY A 549 1.12 -4.60 3.97
CA GLY A 549 1.64 -5.96 3.78
C GLY A 549 1.08 -6.72 2.55
N GLY A 550 0.12 -6.17 1.82
CA GLY A 550 -0.42 -6.74 0.58
C GLY A 550 0.22 -6.19 -0.70
N TRP A 551 -0.21 -6.68 -1.85
CA TRP A 551 0.27 -6.24 -3.17
C TRP A 551 -0.79 -5.56 -4.03
N SER A 552 -0.41 -4.46 -4.67
CA SER A 552 -1.31 -3.64 -5.47
C SER A 552 -1.82 -4.37 -6.74
N SER A 553 -2.89 -3.86 -7.34
CA SER A 553 -3.42 -4.42 -8.60
C SER A 553 -2.48 -4.20 -9.79
N GLY A 554 -2.86 -4.79 -10.92
CA GLY A 554 -2.34 -4.39 -12.22
C GLY A 554 -2.70 -2.95 -12.54
N LYS A 555 -2.00 -2.36 -13.50
CA LYS A 555 -2.11 -0.94 -13.86
C LYS A 555 -2.65 -0.78 -15.27
N GLY A 556 -3.35 0.32 -15.53
CA GLY A 556 -3.86 0.62 -16.86
C GLY A 556 -2.80 1.23 -17.76
N LEU A 557 -2.87 0.89 -19.04
CA LEU A 557 -2.06 1.47 -20.10
C LEU A 557 -2.98 1.97 -21.21
N LYS A 558 -2.61 3.08 -21.84
CA LYS A 558 -3.39 3.63 -22.96
C LYS A 558 -3.21 2.79 -24.22
N ASN A 559 -1.97 2.47 -24.57
CA ASN A 559 -1.61 1.70 -25.75
C ASN A 559 -1.00 0.35 -25.32
N THR A 560 -1.83 -0.69 -25.25
CA THR A 560 -1.34 -2.07 -25.15
C THR A 560 -1.13 -2.63 -26.55
N GLU A 561 0.12 -2.64 -27.03
CA GLU A 561 0.64 -3.33 -28.23
C GLU A 561 -0.41 -3.99 -29.14
N LEU A 562 -1.10 -3.27 -30.05
CA LEU A 562 -2.02 -3.86 -31.06
C LEU A 562 -3.04 -4.89 -30.53
N PHE A 563 -3.56 -4.71 -29.31
CA PHE A 563 -4.42 -5.71 -28.64
C PHE A 563 -3.71 -7.04 -28.35
N SER A 564 -2.39 -7.17 -28.53
CA SER A 564 -1.64 -8.39 -28.28
C SER A 564 -1.67 -8.80 -26.80
N ASN A 565 -1.75 -10.12 -26.62
CA ASN A 565 -2.56 -10.79 -25.60
C ASN A 565 -1.99 -10.90 -24.18
N LEU A 566 -0.87 -10.26 -23.83
CA LEU A 566 -0.23 -10.59 -22.56
C LEU A 566 0.72 -9.49 -22.12
N HIS A 567 0.24 -8.54 -21.33
CA HIS A 567 1.10 -7.50 -20.80
C HIS A 567 1.33 -7.65 -19.28
N PRO A 568 2.55 -8.01 -18.82
CA PRO A 568 2.79 -8.34 -17.41
C PRO A 568 2.44 -7.25 -16.40
N SER A 569 2.41 -5.98 -16.79
CA SER A 569 1.99 -4.89 -15.87
C SER A 569 0.49 -4.78 -15.67
N LEU A 570 -0.31 -5.36 -16.56
CA LEU A 570 -1.75 -5.48 -16.37
C LEU A 570 -2.06 -6.59 -15.37
N ASN A 571 -1.11 -7.48 -15.09
CA ASN A 571 -1.29 -8.49 -14.06
C ASN A 571 -1.28 -7.83 -12.68
N GLY A 572 -2.10 -8.36 -11.78
CA GLY A 572 -2.00 -8.09 -10.35
C GLY A 572 -0.56 -8.27 -9.86
N GLN A 573 -0.14 -7.44 -8.90
CA GLN A 573 1.15 -7.61 -8.25
C GLN A 573 1.05 -8.67 -7.15
N GLY A 574 2.20 -9.21 -6.75
CA GLY A 574 2.32 -10.26 -5.74
C GLY A 574 2.33 -11.67 -6.31
N PRO A 575 2.61 -12.69 -5.47
CA PRO A 575 2.76 -14.08 -5.92
C PRO A 575 1.48 -14.67 -6.53
N GLY A 576 0.32 -14.20 -6.08
CA GLY A 576 -0.99 -14.63 -6.57
C GLY A 576 -1.68 -13.56 -7.42
N GLY A 577 -0.93 -12.69 -8.08
CA GLY A 577 -1.49 -11.65 -8.94
C GLY A 577 -2.36 -12.24 -10.07
N GLY A 578 -3.59 -11.76 -10.21
CA GLY A 578 -4.49 -12.18 -11.29
C GLY A 578 -4.01 -11.71 -12.67
N ARG A 579 -4.22 -12.49 -13.72
CA ARG A 579 -3.77 -12.10 -15.07
C ARG A 579 -4.59 -10.91 -15.59
N GLY A 580 -3.91 -9.92 -16.17
CA GLY A 580 -4.55 -8.78 -16.82
C GLY A 580 -5.22 -9.16 -18.14
N TYR A 581 -5.57 -8.15 -18.92
CA TYR A 581 -6.25 -8.34 -20.20
C TYR A 581 -5.50 -9.27 -21.17
N GLU A 582 -6.28 -10.13 -21.82
CA GLU A 582 -5.89 -11.03 -22.91
C GLU A 582 -7.08 -11.07 -23.89
N ILE A 583 -6.89 -10.98 -25.22
CA ILE A 583 -8.00 -10.99 -26.19
C ILE A 583 -8.88 -12.22 -25.94
N GLY A 584 -10.19 -11.97 -25.89
CA GLY A 584 -11.21 -13.01 -25.74
C GLY A 584 -11.29 -13.58 -24.33
N LYS A 585 -10.50 -13.06 -23.37
CA LYS A 585 -10.51 -13.51 -21.98
C LYS A 585 -10.80 -12.39 -21.01
N SER A 586 -11.46 -12.77 -19.92
CA SER A 586 -11.65 -11.88 -18.77
C SER A 586 -10.35 -11.64 -18.03
N THR A 587 -10.27 -10.54 -17.30
CA THR A 587 -9.22 -10.29 -16.30
C THR A 587 -9.41 -11.26 -15.12
N GLY A 588 -8.32 -11.83 -14.62
CA GLY A 588 -8.32 -12.76 -13.51
C GLY A 588 -8.27 -12.08 -12.14
N GLY A 589 -8.98 -12.63 -11.16
CA GLY A 589 -8.90 -12.21 -9.77
C GLY A 589 -7.57 -12.57 -9.12
N GLY A 590 -7.15 -11.75 -8.16
CA GLY A 590 -6.02 -12.08 -7.28
C GLY A 590 -6.32 -13.30 -6.42
N SER A 591 -5.29 -14.04 -6.02
CA SER A 591 -5.39 -15.26 -5.21
C SER A 591 -4.49 -15.17 -3.98
N TYR A 592 -4.85 -15.85 -2.89
CA TYR A 592 -3.97 -16.01 -1.72
C TYR A 592 -4.26 -17.30 -0.95
N GLY A 593 -5.25 -17.27 -0.04
CA GLY A 593 -5.70 -18.44 0.72
C GLY A 593 -6.51 -19.41 -0.13
N ASN A 594 -7.32 -18.84 -1.03
CA ASN A 594 -8.03 -19.56 -2.09
C ASN A 594 -7.76 -18.90 -3.45
N SER A 595 -8.05 -19.64 -4.52
CA SER A 595 -7.98 -19.11 -5.88
C SER A 595 -9.07 -18.06 -6.10
N GLY A 596 -8.73 -16.94 -6.72
CA GLY A 596 -9.70 -16.07 -7.38
C GLY A 596 -10.32 -16.76 -8.59
N SER A 597 -11.26 -16.10 -9.24
CA SER A 597 -11.90 -16.61 -10.45
C SER A 597 -11.26 -16.02 -11.71
N GLY A 598 -11.38 -16.77 -12.81
CA GLY A 598 -10.98 -16.30 -14.13
C GLY A 598 -11.99 -15.34 -14.79
N GLY A 599 -13.04 -14.93 -14.08
CA GLY A 599 -14.16 -14.22 -14.69
C GLY A 599 -14.98 -15.09 -15.65
N LEU A 600 -15.89 -14.46 -16.40
CA LEU A 600 -16.91 -15.17 -17.20
C LEU A 600 -16.39 -15.67 -18.56
N ASN A 601 -15.28 -15.15 -19.06
CA ASN A 601 -14.67 -15.54 -20.34
C ASN A 601 -13.33 -16.27 -20.18
N GLY A 602 -13.17 -17.10 -19.15
CA GLY A 602 -12.01 -18.02 -19.06
C GLY A 602 -10.66 -17.34 -18.87
N GLY A 603 -10.62 -16.21 -18.16
CA GLY A 603 -9.38 -15.58 -17.69
C GLY A 603 -8.59 -16.45 -16.72
N VAL A 604 -7.38 -16.02 -16.38
CA VAL A 604 -6.46 -16.78 -15.52
C VAL A 604 -6.32 -16.09 -14.17
N ALA A 605 -6.90 -16.71 -13.13
CA ALA A 605 -6.70 -16.27 -11.76
C ALA A 605 -5.25 -16.47 -11.30
N GLY A 606 -4.84 -15.76 -10.26
CA GLY A 606 -3.53 -15.97 -9.65
C GLY A 606 -3.41 -17.33 -8.96
N ILE A 607 -2.19 -17.69 -8.58
CA ILE A 607 -1.94 -18.90 -7.77
C ILE A 607 -2.13 -18.60 -6.27
N THR A 608 -2.48 -19.62 -5.50
CA THR A 608 -2.45 -19.55 -4.03
C THR A 608 -1.02 -19.63 -3.49
N TYR A 609 -0.74 -18.97 -2.38
CA TYR A 609 0.58 -18.99 -1.73
C TYR A 609 0.47 -18.89 -0.20
N GLY A 610 1.60 -19.11 0.47
CA GLY A 610 1.65 -19.21 1.93
C GLY A 610 1.05 -20.51 2.47
N ASP A 611 0.92 -20.60 3.78
CA ASP A 611 0.46 -21.79 4.50
C ASP A 611 -0.66 -21.45 5.51
N GLY A 612 -1.31 -22.49 6.04
CA GLY A 612 -2.45 -22.32 6.96
C GLY A 612 -2.10 -21.78 8.35
N GLN A 613 -0.83 -21.80 8.76
CA GLN A 613 -0.35 -21.23 10.03
C GLN A 613 0.12 -19.78 9.88
N ILE A 614 0.21 -19.26 8.65
CA ILE A 614 0.72 -17.92 8.34
C ILE A 614 2.13 -17.78 8.92
N THR A 615 3.04 -18.67 8.48
CA THR A 615 4.46 -18.63 8.89
C THR A 615 5.12 -17.34 8.42
N HIS A 616 4.82 -16.92 7.20
CA HIS A 616 5.16 -15.61 6.65
C HIS A 616 3.95 -14.69 6.76
N LEU A 617 4.11 -13.57 7.49
CA LEU A 617 3.04 -12.60 7.67
C LEU A 617 2.93 -11.69 6.44
N VAL A 618 2.25 -12.19 5.40
CA VAL A 618 2.10 -11.53 4.09
C VAL A 618 0.63 -11.35 3.73
N GLY A 619 0.31 -10.28 2.99
CA GLY A 619 -1.05 -9.95 2.59
C GLY A 619 -1.51 -10.67 1.32
N GLY A 620 -2.65 -10.21 0.78
CA GLY A 620 -3.24 -10.67 -0.47
C GLY A 620 -2.59 -10.03 -1.69
N SER A 621 -2.82 -10.61 -2.86
CA SER A 621 -2.33 -10.15 -4.16
C SER A 621 -3.40 -9.37 -4.94
N GLY A 622 -2.94 -8.51 -5.85
CA GLY A 622 -3.84 -7.67 -6.64
C GLY A 622 -4.58 -8.41 -7.76
N GLY A 623 -5.67 -7.82 -8.22
CA GLY A 623 -6.42 -8.27 -9.42
C GLY A 623 -5.80 -7.79 -10.73
N GLY A 624 -6.13 -8.48 -11.83
CA GLY A 624 -5.76 -8.09 -13.18
C GLY A 624 -6.53 -6.88 -13.70
N HIS A 625 -5.85 -6.06 -14.51
CA HIS A 625 -6.34 -4.81 -15.10
C HIS A 625 -6.82 -4.99 -16.55
N ALA A 626 -7.78 -4.17 -16.99
CA ALA A 626 -8.32 -4.19 -18.36
C ALA A 626 -7.46 -3.40 -19.37
N ILE A 627 -7.88 -3.38 -20.65
CA ILE A 627 -7.03 -3.07 -21.81
C ILE A 627 -6.70 -1.58 -22.08
N LEU A 628 -7.47 -0.58 -21.67
CA LEU A 628 -7.30 0.79 -22.20
C LEU A 628 -7.35 1.88 -21.15
N GLY A 629 -6.55 1.75 -20.09
CA GLY A 629 -6.67 2.67 -18.95
C GLY A 629 -8.10 2.64 -18.37
N SER A 630 -8.78 1.50 -18.48
CA SER A 630 -10.20 1.31 -18.17
C SER A 630 -10.38 0.19 -17.15
N GLY A 631 -11.50 0.21 -16.41
CA GLY A 631 -11.84 -0.82 -15.43
C GLY A 631 -10.85 -0.90 -14.26
N ASN A 632 -11.19 -0.26 -13.13
CA ASN A 632 -10.29 -0.22 -11.97
C ASN A 632 -10.15 -1.62 -11.35
N ALA A 633 -8.93 -2.15 -11.28
CA ALA A 633 -8.66 -3.42 -10.59
C ALA A 633 -8.43 -3.21 -9.08
N GLY A 634 -8.71 -4.23 -8.28
CA GLY A 634 -8.59 -4.18 -6.82
C GLY A 634 -7.22 -4.59 -6.29
N GLY A 635 -6.68 -3.84 -5.33
CA GLY A 635 -5.47 -4.22 -4.59
C GLY A 635 -5.71 -5.36 -3.61
N GLY A 636 -4.67 -6.12 -3.26
CA GLY A 636 -4.78 -7.18 -2.26
C GLY A 636 -5.00 -6.67 -0.83
N GLY A 637 -5.64 -7.48 0.00
CA GLY A 637 -5.80 -7.19 1.42
C GLY A 637 -4.49 -7.18 2.21
N GLY A 638 -4.45 -6.48 3.35
CA GLY A 638 -3.25 -6.38 4.17
C GLY A 638 -2.96 -7.60 5.05
N ALA A 639 -1.97 -7.50 5.93
CA ALA A 639 -1.61 -8.55 6.88
C ALA A 639 -1.46 -8.00 8.30
N ILE A 640 -2.14 -8.66 9.24
CA ILE A 640 -2.05 -8.37 10.67
C ILE A 640 -1.77 -9.64 11.48
N GLY A 641 -0.76 -9.55 12.34
CA GLY A 641 -0.42 -10.52 13.37
C GLY A 641 -0.66 -9.92 14.75
N ILE A 642 -1.24 -10.70 15.65
CA ILE A 642 -1.43 -10.34 17.07
C ILE A 642 -0.90 -11.51 17.88
N ASP A 643 0.33 -11.37 18.38
CA ASP A 643 1.00 -12.37 19.19
C ASP A 643 0.91 -11.92 20.66
N VAL A 644 0.29 -12.76 21.49
CA VAL A 644 -0.10 -12.43 22.87
C VAL A 644 0.38 -13.54 23.79
N SER A 645 1.11 -13.18 24.85
CA SER A 645 1.52 -14.17 25.85
C SER A 645 0.38 -14.53 26.81
N GLY A 646 -0.53 -13.59 27.08
CA GLY A 646 -1.77 -13.80 27.84
C GLY A 646 -2.99 -14.11 26.96
N SER A 647 -4.15 -13.58 27.37
CA SER A 647 -5.44 -13.79 26.70
C SER A 647 -5.74 -12.72 25.64
N PHE A 648 -6.35 -13.14 24.54
CA PHE A 648 -6.88 -12.28 23.48
C PHE A 648 -8.40 -12.20 23.57
N SER A 649 -8.94 -10.98 23.57
CA SER A 649 -10.37 -10.69 23.47
C SER A 649 -10.67 -9.70 22.35
N LEU A 650 -11.51 -10.09 21.39
CA LEU A 650 -12.17 -9.18 20.45
C LEU A 650 -13.61 -8.96 20.93
N GLU A 651 -13.98 -7.71 21.21
CA GLU A 651 -15.31 -7.38 21.73
C GLU A 651 -16.41 -7.50 20.66
N ALA A 652 -17.66 -7.54 21.12
CA ALA A 652 -18.81 -7.59 20.21
C ALA A 652 -18.92 -6.31 19.38
N ASN A 653 -19.41 -6.44 18.14
CA ASN A 653 -19.51 -5.35 17.14
C ASN A 653 -18.17 -4.79 16.65
N THR A 654 -17.06 -5.42 17.00
CA THR A 654 -15.72 -5.05 16.51
C THR A 654 -15.34 -5.91 15.30
N THR A 655 -14.68 -5.30 14.32
CA THR A 655 -14.20 -5.99 13.11
C THR A 655 -12.71 -5.78 12.90
N ILE A 656 -11.98 -6.88 12.66
CA ILE A 656 -10.65 -6.86 12.06
C ILE A 656 -10.80 -7.32 10.61
N SER A 657 -10.51 -6.45 9.64
CA SER A 657 -10.67 -6.76 8.21
C SER A 657 -9.39 -6.55 7.41
N VAL A 658 -9.05 -7.53 6.58
CA VAL A 658 -7.98 -7.52 5.58
C VAL A 658 -8.55 -7.93 4.21
N ASN A 659 -9.70 -7.38 3.85
CA ASN A 659 -10.40 -7.72 2.61
C ASN A 659 -9.63 -7.21 1.37
N GLY A 660 -9.73 -7.94 0.26
CA GLY A 660 -9.24 -7.47 -1.04
C GLY A 660 -10.09 -6.32 -1.57
N GLY A 661 -9.48 -5.44 -2.35
CA GLY A 661 -10.17 -4.34 -3.02
C GLY A 661 -11.05 -4.85 -4.16
N ASP A 662 -12.18 -4.18 -4.38
CA ASP A 662 -13.10 -4.48 -5.47
C ASP A 662 -12.51 -4.09 -6.85
N GLY A 663 -12.86 -4.86 -7.87
CA GLY A 663 -12.66 -4.52 -9.27
C GLY A 663 -13.93 -3.94 -9.89
N PHE A 664 -13.82 -2.90 -10.70
CA PHE A 664 -14.95 -2.20 -11.31
C PHE A 664 -15.00 -2.41 -12.83
N SER A 665 -16.21 -2.57 -13.35
CA SER A 665 -16.47 -2.62 -14.79
C SER A 665 -16.35 -1.26 -15.46
N HIS A 666 -15.90 -1.27 -16.71
CA HIS A 666 -16.02 -0.18 -17.67
C HIS A 666 -16.47 -0.77 -19.01
N TYR A 667 -17.07 0.05 -19.89
CA TYR A 667 -17.59 -0.43 -21.17
C TYR A 667 -16.49 -1.00 -22.09
N ASP A 668 -15.27 -0.49 -21.97
CA ASP A 668 -14.07 -0.99 -22.69
C ASP A 668 -13.35 -2.16 -21.99
N GLY A 669 -13.79 -2.60 -20.82
CA GLY A 669 -13.16 -3.69 -20.07
C GLY A 669 -13.30 -3.57 -18.56
N SER A 670 -13.21 -4.69 -17.85
CA SER A 670 -13.45 -4.74 -16.39
C SER A 670 -12.18 -5.07 -15.61
N GLY A 671 -11.94 -4.34 -14.53
CA GLY A 671 -10.89 -4.67 -13.56
C GLY A 671 -11.34 -5.79 -12.64
N ALA A 672 -10.41 -6.68 -12.28
CA ALA A 672 -10.67 -7.81 -11.38
C ALA A 672 -10.44 -7.46 -9.91
N GLY A 673 -11.07 -8.21 -9.00
CA GLY A 673 -10.91 -8.05 -7.56
C GLY A 673 -9.57 -8.57 -7.04
N GLY A 674 -9.03 -7.92 -6.01
CA GLY A 674 -7.84 -8.40 -5.27
C GLY A 674 -8.19 -9.50 -4.27
N SER A 675 -7.23 -10.36 -3.89
CA SER A 675 -7.49 -11.37 -2.85
C SER A 675 -7.52 -10.79 -1.44
N GLY A 676 -8.22 -11.48 -0.54
CA GLY A 676 -8.13 -11.21 0.90
C GLY A 676 -6.73 -11.48 1.44
N GLY A 677 -6.39 -10.83 2.56
CA GLY A 677 -5.08 -10.88 3.19
C GLY A 677 -4.97 -11.85 4.36
N SER A 678 -4.17 -11.50 5.37
CA SER A 678 -3.83 -12.37 6.50
C SER A 678 -4.25 -11.82 7.85
N ILE A 679 -4.92 -12.65 8.66
CA ILE A 679 -5.11 -12.42 10.10
C ILE A 679 -4.49 -13.59 10.85
N ARG A 680 -3.45 -13.34 11.66
CA ARG A 680 -2.90 -14.31 12.60
C ARG A 680 -3.11 -13.83 14.03
N ILE A 681 -3.76 -14.64 14.86
CA ILE A 681 -3.89 -14.40 16.29
C ILE A 681 -3.27 -15.59 17.02
N LYS A 682 -2.24 -15.34 17.83
CA LYS A 682 -1.58 -16.32 18.67
C LYS A 682 -1.73 -15.87 20.12
N ALA A 683 -2.38 -16.68 20.97
CA ALA A 683 -2.59 -16.32 22.37
C ALA A 683 -2.69 -17.55 23.29
N ALA A 684 -2.52 -17.35 24.60
CA ALA A 684 -2.75 -18.41 25.59
C ALA A 684 -4.22 -18.86 25.63
N SER A 685 -5.16 -17.94 25.40
CA SER A 685 -6.57 -18.21 25.13
C SER A 685 -7.13 -17.14 24.18
N ILE A 686 -8.09 -17.52 23.35
CA ILE A 686 -8.70 -16.66 22.33
C ILE A 686 -10.21 -16.60 22.54
N LEU A 687 -10.73 -15.40 22.78
CA LEU A 687 -12.15 -15.08 22.79
C LEU A 687 -12.48 -14.10 21.67
N ASN A 688 -13.06 -14.59 20.58
CA ASN A 688 -13.63 -13.73 19.55
C ASN A 688 -15.15 -13.59 19.75
N LEU A 689 -15.62 -12.38 20.07
CA LEU A 689 -17.04 -11.99 20.08
C LEU A 689 -17.40 -11.07 18.90
N GLY A 690 -16.41 -10.67 18.11
CA GLY A 690 -16.54 -9.81 16.94
C GLY A 690 -16.38 -10.58 15.63
N LYS A 691 -15.92 -9.86 14.60
CA LYS A 691 -15.74 -10.38 13.22
C LYS A 691 -14.29 -10.32 12.78
N LEU A 692 -13.81 -11.42 12.21
CA LEU A 692 -12.54 -11.50 11.50
C LEU A 692 -12.81 -11.71 10.01
N GLU A 693 -12.41 -10.78 9.16
CA GLU A 693 -12.68 -10.82 7.72
C GLU A 693 -11.39 -10.79 6.88
N ALA A 694 -11.24 -11.78 6.02
CA ALA A 694 -10.17 -11.87 5.02
C ALA A 694 -10.79 -12.24 3.66
N LYS A 695 -11.80 -11.49 3.22
CA LYS A 695 -12.58 -11.78 2.02
C LYS A 695 -11.86 -11.33 0.76
N GLY A 696 -12.08 -12.04 -0.35
CA GLY A 696 -11.71 -11.54 -1.68
C GLY A 696 -12.55 -10.34 -2.10
N GLY A 697 -11.96 -9.44 -2.89
CA GLY A 697 -12.66 -8.32 -3.50
C GLY A 697 -13.59 -8.75 -4.62
N ASN A 698 -14.70 -8.05 -4.79
CA ASN A 698 -15.73 -8.37 -5.77
C ASN A 698 -15.33 -7.91 -7.17
N ALA A 699 -15.96 -8.49 -8.19
CA ALA A 699 -16.02 -7.90 -9.53
C ALA A 699 -17.38 -7.20 -9.67
N VAL A 700 -17.38 -5.88 -9.64
CA VAL A 700 -18.55 -5.00 -9.49
C VAL A 700 -18.97 -4.42 -10.84
N GLY A 701 -20.29 -4.35 -11.06
CA GLY A 701 -20.93 -3.68 -12.19
C GLY A 701 -21.72 -4.62 -13.10
N ASP A 702 -22.80 -4.11 -13.68
CA ASP A 702 -23.85 -4.87 -14.38
C ASP A 702 -23.34 -5.66 -15.61
N SER A 703 -22.17 -5.29 -16.14
CA SER A 703 -21.51 -5.94 -17.27
C SER A 703 -20.13 -6.50 -16.93
N SER A 704 -19.78 -6.62 -15.65
CA SER A 704 -18.45 -7.05 -15.22
C SER A 704 -18.16 -8.51 -15.57
N LEU A 705 -17.38 -8.74 -16.61
CA LEU A 705 -16.89 -10.08 -16.96
C LEU A 705 -15.68 -10.50 -16.12
N ALA A 706 -15.16 -9.62 -15.25
CA ALA A 706 -13.90 -9.82 -14.54
C ALA A 706 -13.98 -10.90 -13.45
N GLY A 707 -12.81 -11.43 -13.08
CA GLY A 707 -12.65 -12.33 -11.96
C GLY A 707 -12.81 -11.63 -10.62
N ALA A 708 -13.51 -12.28 -9.70
CA ALA A 708 -13.50 -11.88 -8.30
C ALA A 708 -12.26 -12.43 -7.60
N GLY A 709 -11.77 -11.73 -6.59
CA GLY A 709 -10.59 -12.13 -5.83
C GLY A 709 -10.84 -13.36 -4.95
N GLY A 710 -9.80 -14.14 -4.71
CA GLY A 710 -9.83 -15.28 -3.80
C GLY A 710 -9.85 -14.84 -2.33
N GLY A 711 -10.35 -15.70 -1.45
CA GLY A 711 -10.30 -15.48 -0.01
C GLY A 711 -8.86 -15.48 0.53
N GLY A 712 -8.68 -14.81 1.65
CA GLY A 712 -7.43 -14.74 2.40
C GLY A 712 -7.28 -15.87 3.42
N ARG A 713 -6.50 -15.63 4.47
CA ARG A 713 -6.21 -16.62 5.53
C ARG A 713 -6.47 -16.03 6.92
N ILE A 714 -7.08 -16.82 7.78
CA ILE A 714 -7.30 -16.51 9.20
C ILE A 714 -6.76 -17.69 10.02
N ALA A 715 -5.77 -17.44 10.88
CA ALA A 715 -5.16 -18.43 11.74
C ALA A 715 -5.34 -18.03 13.22
N LEU A 716 -6.01 -18.90 13.99
CA LEU A 716 -6.19 -18.77 15.44
C LEU A 716 -5.39 -19.88 16.13
N ILE A 717 -4.33 -19.50 16.84
CA ILE A 717 -3.34 -20.43 17.40
C ILE A 717 -3.35 -20.30 18.93
N THR A 718 -3.80 -21.35 19.63
CA THR A 718 -3.83 -21.36 21.09
C THR A 718 -3.71 -22.78 21.65
N ASN A 719 -3.11 -22.90 22.83
CA ASN A 719 -3.10 -24.14 23.63
C ASN A 719 -4.21 -24.15 24.70
N GLY A 720 -4.96 -23.05 24.85
CA GLY A 720 -6.04 -22.90 25.82
C GLY A 720 -7.42 -22.89 25.17
N THR A 721 -8.36 -22.14 25.75
CA THR A 721 -9.73 -22.03 25.23
C THR A 721 -9.79 -21.21 23.95
N LEU A 722 -10.55 -21.69 22.97
CA LEU A 722 -10.80 -21.02 21.70
C LEU A 722 -12.31 -20.81 21.49
N SER A 723 -12.76 -19.56 21.48
CA SER A 723 -14.03 -19.15 20.88
C SER A 723 -13.73 -18.48 19.56
N THR A 724 -14.11 -19.13 18.45
CA THR A 724 -13.78 -18.66 17.10
C THR A 724 -14.58 -17.43 16.68
N GLY A 725 -15.78 -17.22 17.25
CA GLY A 725 -16.68 -16.14 16.84
C GLY A 725 -17.04 -16.17 15.35
N ASP A 726 -17.33 -15.00 14.78
CA ASP A 726 -17.57 -14.86 13.35
C ASP A 726 -16.24 -14.73 12.60
N VAL A 727 -15.99 -15.68 11.69
CA VAL A 727 -14.83 -15.68 10.79
C VAL A 727 -15.28 -15.80 9.35
N ASN A 728 -14.73 -14.97 8.46
CA ASN A 728 -15.07 -15.01 7.03
C ASN A 728 -13.83 -14.81 6.16
N ALA A 729 -13.40 -15.89 5.49
CA ALA A 729 -12.33 -15.88 4.50
C ALA A 729 -12.85 -16.30 3.11
N SER A 730 -14.09 -15.92 2.77
CA SER A 730 -14.70 -16.25 1.47
C SER A 730 -14.00 -15.55 0.31
N GLY A 731 -14.12 -16.11 -0.90
CA GLY A 731 -13.84 -15.36 -2.11
C GLY A 731 -14.79 -14.17 -2.28
N GLY A 732 -14.41 -13.24 -3.15
CA GLY A 732 -15.31 -12.22 -3.67
C GLY A 732 -16.32 -12.81 -4.62
N ILE A 733 -17.34 -12.03 -4.96
CA ILE A 733 -18.39 -12.41 -5.90
C ILE A 733 -18.32 -11.58 -7.17
N ASN A 734 -18.74 -12.16 -8.29
CA ASN A 734 -18.98 -11.42 -9.51
C ASN A 734 -20.44 -10.92 -9.48
N LEU A 735 -20.62 -9.61 -9.36
CA LEU A 735 -21.92 -8.95 -9.20
C LEU A 735 -22.64 -8.70 -10.54
N SER A 736 -22.03 -9.03 -11.69
CA SER A 736 -22.76 -9.12 -12.97
C SER A 736 -23.65 -10.36 -13.01
N SER A 737 -23.32 -11.38 -12.21
CA SER A 737 -24.33 -12.32 -11.76
C SER A 737 -25.19 -11.58 -10.75
N SER A 738 -26.28 -11.00 -11.22
CA SER A 738 -27.40 -10.70 -10.33
C SER A 738 -27.62 -11.98 -9.53
N THR A 739 -27.41 -11.90 -8.21
CA THR A 739 -28.03 -12.90 -7.36
C THR A 739 -29.49 -12.84 -7.74
N SER A 740 -30.02 -13.93 -8.29
CA SER A 740 -31.45 -14.11 -8.27
C SER A 740 -31.81 -14.16 -6.79
N VAL A 741 -32.16 -13.00 -6.25
CA VAL A 741 -33.23 -12.95 -5.28
C VAL A 741 -34.37 -13.59 -6.07
N TYR A 742 -34.64 -14.86 -5.79
CA TYR A 742 -35.84 -15.51 -6.31
C TYR A 742 -36.97 -14.52 -6.02
N ARG A 743 -37.78 -14.19 -7.03
CA ARG A 743 -38.87 -13.24 -6.84
C ARG A 743 -39.79 -13.85 -5.80
N GLN A 744 -39.71 -13.35 -4.56
CA GLN A 744 -40.44 -13.93 -3.44
C GLN A 744 -41.96 -13.88 -3.70
N SER A 745 -42.41 -12.93 -4.53
CA SER A 745 -43.78 -12.83 -5.04
C SER A 745 -44.23 -14.00 -5.92
N ASP A 746 -43.28 -14.70 -6.55
CA ASP A 746 -43.57 -15.72 -7.55
C ASP A 746 -43.53 -17.13 -6.94
N LEU A 747 -43.15 -17.26 -5.66
CA LEU A 747 -43.12 -18.55 -4.96
C LEU A 747 -44.54 -19.04 -4.68
N VAL A 748 -44.85 -20.23 -5.18
CA VAL A 748 -46.07 -20.96 -4.86
C VAL A 748 -45.90 -21.61 -3.48
N GLY A 749 -44.75 -22.25 -3.25
CA GLY A 749 -44.43 -22.91 -1.98
C GLY A 749 -42.96 -22.78 -1.61
N TYR A 750 -42.67 -22.68 -0.31
CA TYR A 750 -41.31 -22.66 0.22
C TYR A 750 -41.25 -23.36 1.59
N TRP A 751 -40.71 -24.56 1.60
CA TRP A 751 -40.48 -25.34 2.81
C TRP A 751 -38.99 -25.30 3.14
N LYS A 752 -38.66 -24.58 4.22
CA LYS A 752 -37.27 -24.41 4.68
C LYS A 752 -36.70 -25.69 5.28
N LEU A 753 -37.56 -26.49 5.93
CA LEU A 753 -37.17 -27.70 6.68
C LEU A 753 -36.32 -27.38 7.92
N ASP A 754 -36.63 -26.25 8.56
CA ASP A 754 -36.02 -25.73 9.78
C ASP A 754 -36.77 -26.15 11.06
N GLU A 755 -37.85 -26.92 10.94
CA GLU A 755 -38.73 -27.19 12.08
C GLU A 755 -38.05 -28.05 13.15
N ALA A 756 -38.32 -27.72 14.41
CA ALA A 756 -37.76 -28.43 15.56
C ALA A 756 -38.13 -29.92 15.57
N SER A 757 -37.28 -30.73 16.20
CA SER A 757 -37.54 -32.15 16.41
C SER A 757 -38.88 -32.36 17.11
N GLY A 758 -39.72 -33.26 16.58
CA GLY A 758 -41.08 -33.50 17.06
C GLY A 758 -42.18 -32.71 16.35
N SER A 759 -41.86 -31.73 15.48
CA SER A 759 -42.88 -31.11 14.62
C SER A 759 -43.48 -32.12 13.65
N THR A 760 -44.81 -32.11 13.54
CA THR A 760 -45.59 -32.91 12.57
C THR A 760 -45.99 -32.09 11.33
N THR A 761 -45.58 -30.83 11.26
CA THR A 761 -45.94 -29.93 10.15
C THR A 761 -44.69 -29.26 9.58
N ALA A 762 -44.50 -29.37 8.27
CA ALA A 762 -43.52 -28.62 7.50
C ALA A 762 -44.20 -27.33 7.02
N VAL A 763 -43.71 -26.18 7.45
CA VAL A 763 -44.38 -24.89 7.27
C VAL A 763 -44.04 -24.33 5.89
N ASN A 764 -45.08 -23.94 5.14
CA ASN A 764 -44.92 -23.14 3.95
C ASN A 764 -44.65 -21.68 4.32
N SER A 765 -43.44 -21.21 4.02
CA SER A 765 -42.95 -19.86 4.35
C SER A 765 -43.44 -18.75 3.41
N THR A 766 -44.25 -19.06 2.38
CA THR A 766 -44.86 -18.03 1.51
C THR A 766 -46.10 -17.38 2.12
N GLY A 767 -46.59 -17.91 3.26
CA GLY A 767 -47.74 -17.38 3.99
C GLY A 767 -49.07 -18.08 3.69
N ASN A 768 -49.13 -18.95 2.67
CA ASN A 768 -50.31 -19.78 2.44
C ASN A 768 -50.24 -21.08 3.26
N SER A 769 -50.96 -21.12 4.38
CA SER A 769 -50.97 -22.27 5.29
C SER A 769 -51.68 -23.51 4.73
N SER A 770 -52.48 -23.41 3.65
CA SER A 770 -53.08 -24.59 3.02
C SER A 770 -52.04 -25.49 2.36
N LEU A 771 -50.85 -24.95 2.07
CA LEU A 771 -49.71 -25.67 1.52
C LEU A 771 -48.72 -26.18 2.59
N ASN A 772 -49.11 -26.14 3.87
CA ASN A 772 -48.32 -26.79 4.91
C ASN A 772 -48.30 -28.31 4.70
N GLY A 773 -47.11 -28.92 4.84
CA GLY A 773 -46.93 -30.35 4.66
C GLY A 773 -47.10 -31.13 5.95
N ASN A 774 -47.71 -32.31 5.88
CA ASN A 774 -47.78 -33.25 6.98
C ASN A 774 -46.51 -34.10 7.02
N ILE A 775 -45.75 -34.03 8.12
CA ILE A 775 -44.51 -34.79 8.32
C ILE A 775 -44.87 -36.16 8.90
N THR A 776 -44.40 -37.23 8.27
CA THR A 776 -44.54 -38.61 8.75
C THR A 776 -43.21 -39.36 8.67
N GLY A 777 -43.04 -40.42 9.47
CA GLY A 777 -41.77 -41.18 9.58
C GLY A 777 -40.81 -40.66 10.65
N SER A 778 -40.88 -39.36 10.94
CA SER A 778 -40.02 -38.62 11.88
C SER A 778 -38.59 -38.40 11.38
N PRO A 779 -38.39 -37.75 10.22
CA PRO A 779 -37.07 -37.53 9.64
C PRO A 779 -36.13 -36.81 10.61
N ASP A 780 -34.86 -37.20 10.67
CA ASP A 780 -33.86 -36.59 11.56
C ASP A 780 -33.62 -35.11 11.20
N ARG A 781 -33.41 -34.24 12.19
CA ARG A 781 -33.14 -32.80 11.98
C ARG A 781 -31.63 -32.57 12.07
N ARG A 782 -31.03 -32.04 11.00
CA ARG A 782 -29.57 -31.82 10.91
C ARG A 782 -29.26 -30.41 10.43
N SER A 783 -28.00 -29.99 10.49
CA SER A 783 -27.58 -28.71 9.89
C SER A 783 -27.67 -28.80 8.36
N GLY A 784 -28.36 -27.83 7.77
CA GLY A 784 -28.55 -27.70 6.34
C GLY A 784 -27.50 -26.82 5.66
N VAL A 785 -27.77 -26.50 4.40
CA VAL A 785 -27.06 -25.45 3.64
C VAL A 785 -27.46 -24.07 4.16
N LYS A 786 -28.72 -23.90 4.59
CA LYS A 786 -29.21 -22.70 5.27
C LYS A 786 -30.09 -23.06 6.45
N GLY A 787 -29.56 -22.94 7.67
CA GLY A 787 -30.30 -23.31 8.87
C GLY A 787 -30.29 -24.82 9.08
N GLY A 788 -31.46 -25.40 9.31
CA GLY A 788 -31.72 -26.83 9.47
C GLY A 788 -32.02 -27.52 8.14
N ALA A 789 -32.04 -28.86 8.16
CA ALA A 789 -32.44 -29.71 7.05
C ALA A 789 -33.05 -30.99 7.61
N PHE A 790 -33.89 -31.65 6.81
CA PHE A 790 -34.45 -32.95 7.15
C PHE A 790 -33.62 -34.05 6.49
N TYR A 791 -33.19 -35.02 7.29
CA TYR A 791 -32.60 -36.28 6.83
C TYR A 791 -33.69 -37.34 6.76
N PHE A 792 -33.93 -37.84 5.56
CA PHE A 792 -34.86 -38.93 5.25
C PHE A 792 -34.10 -40.26 5.31
N ASP A 793 -34.65 -41.24 6.02
CA ASP A 793 -34.04 -42.53 6.27
C ASP A 793 -34.18 -43.56 5.13
N GLY A 794 -35.02 -43.26 4.14
CA GLY A 794 -35.35 -44.15 3.04
C GLY A 794 -36.33 -45.28 3.38
N ILE A 795 -36.97 -45.26 4.54
CA ILE A 795 -37.90 -46.31 4.98
C ILE A 795 -39.33 -45.82 4.96
N ASN A 796 -39.63 -44.71 5.64
CA ASN A 796 -40.99 -44.19 5.76
C ASN A 796 -41.08 -42.66 5.91
N ASP A 797 -39.95 -41.97 5.95
CA ASP A 797 -39.91 -40.51 6.04
C ASP A 797 -40.49 -39.85 4.79
N LYS A 798 -41.49 -38.98 4.99
CA LYS A 798 -42.09 -38.19 3.91
C LYS A 798 -42.80 -36.95 4.42
N ILE A 799 -42.97 -35.99 3.53
CA ILE A 799 -43.85 -34.83 3.72
C ILE A 799 -44.92 -34.89 2.63
N VAL A 800 -46.19 -34.80 3.04
CA VAL A 800 -47.35 -34.79 2.13
C VAL A 800 -48.11 -33.48 2.28
N ILE A 801 -48.23 -32.74 1.19
CA ILE A 801 -49.00 -31.50 1.09
C ILE A 801 -50.32 -31.84 0.38
N PRO A 802 -51.48 -31.70 1.03
CA PRO A 802 -52.77 -31.94 0.39
C PRO A 802 -52.94 -31.12 -0.89
N TYR A 803 -53.69 -31.65 -1.85
CA TYR A 803 -54.01 -30.89 -3.06
C TYR A 803 -54.64 -29.53 -2.73
N ASP A 804 -54.14 -28.48 -3.39
CA ASP A 804 -54.67 -27.13 -3.38
C ASP A 804 -54.63 -26.57 -4.82
N PRO A 805 -55.63 -25.79 -5.26
CA PRO A 805 -55.62 -25.15 -6.58
C PRO A 805 -54.35 -24.36 -6.90
N ALA A 806 -53.66 -23.79 -5.90
CA ALA A 806 -52.39 -23.08 -6.08
C ALA A 806 -51.26 -23.97 -6.64
N LEU A 807 -51.37 -25.29 -6.49
CA LEU A 807 -50.41 -26.26 -7.05
C LEU A 807 -50.68 -26.58 -8.52
N SER A 808 -51.82 -26.17 -9.08
CA SER A 808 -52.15 -26.37 -10.50
C SER A 808 -51.44 -25.35 -11.39
N LEU A 809 -50.24 -25.71 -11.82
CA LEU A 809 -49.33 -24.83 -12.55
C LEU A 809 -49.20 -25.26 -14.01
N GLU A 810 -49.23 -24.30 -14.93
CA GLU A 810 -49.01 -24.50 -16.37
C GLU A 810 -47.54 -24.29 -16.76
N GLU A 811 -46.77 -23.66 -15.89
CA GLU A 811 -45.32 -23.50 -15.90
C GLU A 811 -44.80 -23.54 -14.46
N TYR A 812 -43.60 -24.06 -14.23
CA TYR A 812 -43.08 -24.23 -12.88
C TYR A 812 -41.56 -24.15 -12.81
N THR A 813 -41.03 -23.87 -11.62
CA THR A 813 -39.61 -24.06 -11.31
C THR A 813 -39.46 -24.63 -9.90
N VAL A 814 -39.07 -25.89 -9.81
CA VAL A 814 -38.76 -26.53 -8.52
C VAL A 814 -37.27 -26.34 -8.22
N SER A 815 -36.94 -25.87 -7.03
CA SER A 815 -35.56 -25.69 -6.55
C SER A 815 -35.35 -26.38 -5.21
N ILE A 816 -34.29 -27.18 -5.09
CA ILE A 816 -34.03 -28.02 -3.91
C ILE A 816 -32.53 -28.07 -3.64
N TRP A 817 -32.12 -27.85 -2.39
CA TRP A 817 -30.82 -28.33 -1.92
C TRP A 817 -30.96 -29.80 -1.54
N TYR A 818 -30.11 -30.63 -2.11
CA TYR A 818 -30.25 -32.08 -2.08
C TYR A 818 -28.90 -32.74 -1.81
N TYR A 819 -28.88 -33.65 -0.84
CA TYR A 819 -27.72 -34.43 -0.42
C TYR A 819 -28.06 -35.92 -0.51
N PRO A 820 -27.64 -36.62 -1.57
CA PRO A 820 -28.05 -38.00 -1.76
C PRO A 820 -27.19 -38.99 -1.00
N GLU A 821 -27.84 -39.98 -0.41
CA GLU A 821 -27.20 -41.18 0.11
C GLU A 821 -27.64 -42.42 -0.67
N ARG A 822 -26.71 -43.37 -0.76
CA ARG A 822 -26.89 -44.60 -1.52
C ARG A 822 -27.77 -45.56 -0.74
N ARG A 823 -28.79 -46.10 -1.43
CA ARG A 823 -29.70 -47.13 -0.91
C ARG A 823 -29.03 -48.51 -0.92
N SER A 824 -29.33 -49.32 0.09
CA SER A 824 -28.81 -50.69 0.25
C SER A 824 -29.79 -51.79 -0.18
N ASP A 825 -31.06 -51.45 -0.43
CA ASP A 825 -32.18 -52.39 -0.57
C ASP A 825 -32.73 -52.55 -2.01
N ASN A 826 -31.85 -52.43 -3.01
CA ASN A 826 -32.13 -52.63 -4.44
C ASN A 826 -33.31 -51.81 -5.03
N VAL A 827 -33.67 -50.69 -4.40
CA VAL A 827 -34.63 -49.73 -4.95
C VAL A 827 -33.96 -48.88 -6.04
N GLY A 828 -34.44 -48.96 -7.28
CA GLY A 828 -33.83 -48.28 -8.43
C GLY A 828 -34.10 -46.77 -8.51
N LEU A 829 -35.29 -46.33 -8.09
CA LEU A 829 -35.73 -44.93 -8.09
C LEU A 829 -36.26 -44.56 -6.70
N THR A 830 -35.95 -43.35 -6.23
CA THR A 830 -36.50 -42.77 -4.99
C THR A 830 -37.09 -41.39 -5.29
N GLY A 831 -38.19 -41.02 -4.65
CA GLY A 831 -38.93 -39.78 -4.94
C GLY A 831 -38.36 -38.59 -4.19
N LEU A 832 -38.16 -37.46 -4.88
CA LEU A 832 -37.65 -36.23 -4.28
C LEU A 832 -38.76 -35.20 -4.09
N PHE A 833 -39.46 -34.88 -5.17
CA PHE A 833 -40.49 -33.85 -5.18
C PHE A 833 -41.47 -34.09 -6.33
N GLY A 834 -42.76 -33.85 -6.10
CA GLY A 834 -43.74 -33.73 -7.18
C GLY A 834 -45.12 -34.24 -6.80
N ARG A 835 -46.07 -34.16 -7.73
CA ARG A 835 -47.42 -34.72 -7.56
C ARG A 835 -47.82 -35.56 -8.77
N GLY A 836 -48.60 -36.60 -8.56
CA GLY A 836 -49.04 -37.48 -9.63
C GLY A 836 -50.02 -38.55 -9.16
N ILE A 837 -50.59 -39.26 -10.13
CA ILE A 837 -51.35 -40.49 -9.92
C ILE A 837 -50.73 -41.54 -10.83
N GLY A 838 -50.18 -42.60 -10.21
CA GLY A 838 -49.45 -43.65 -10.90
C GLY A 838 -50.19 -44.20 -12.12
N GLY A 839 -49.49 -44.23 -13.26
CA GLY A 839 -50.02 -44.71 -14.53
C GLY A 839 -51.02 -43.77 -15.22
N GLN A 840 -51.30 -42.59 -14.66
CA GLN A 840 -52.28 -41.64 -15.20
C GLN A 840 -51.65 -40.28 -15.52
N VAL A 841 -51.03 -39.63 -14.53
CA VAL A 841 -50.55 -38.24 -14.67
C VAL A 841 -49.41 -37.94 -13.70
N ARG A 842 -48.47 -37.12 -14.14
CA ARG A 842 -47.32 -36.59 -13.38
C ARG A 842 -47.23 -35.08 -13.61
N ASN A 843 -47.20 -34.32 -12.53
CA ASN A 843 -46.90 -32.89 -12.53
C ASN A 843 -45.59 -32.66 -11.81
N TYR A 844 -44.64 -32.01 -12.48
CA TYR A 844 -43.33 -31.62 -11.93
C TYR A 844 -42.68 -32.70 -11.07
N ALA A 845 -42.65 -33.93 -11.59
CA ALA A 845 -42.26 -35.09 -10.81
C ALA A 845 -40.75 -35.36 -10.96
N ILE A 846 -40.07 -35.42 -9.82
CA ILE A 846 -38.62 -35.45 -9.71
C ILE A 846 -38.22 -36.64 -8.84
N TRP A 847 -37.39 -37.52 -9.39
CA TRP A 847 -36.81 -38.66 -8.68
C TRP A 847 -35.29 -38.60 -8.70
N GLN A 848 -34.70 -39.24 -7.69
CA GLN A 848 -33.35 -39.77 -7.77
C GLN A 848 -33.38 -41.16 -8.41
N GLY A 849 -32.72 -41.31 -9.54
CA GLY A 849 -32.49 -42.61 -10.18
C GLY A 849 -31.12 -43.19 -9.90
N ASP A 850 -30.98 -44.48 -10.22
CA ASP A 850 -29.81 -45.30 -9.91
C ASP A 850 -29.45 -45.26 -8.42
N SER A 851 -30.49 -45.37 -7.58
CA SER A 851 -30.37 -45.17 -6.13
C SER A 851 -29.43 -46.16 -5.42
N THR A 852 -29.08 -47.28 -6.07
CA THR A 852 -28.13 -48.29 -5.57
C THR A 852 -26.79 -48.31 -6.32
N HIS A 853 -26.59 -47.44 -7.32
CA HIS A 853 -25.37 -47.44 -8.13
C HIS A 853 -24.13 -47.04 -7.31
N GLY A 854 -22.97 -47.61 -7.64
CA GLY A 854 -21.75 -47.41 -6.86
C GLY A 854 -21.29 -45.96 -6.73
N THR A 855 -21.51 -45.15 -7.79
CA THR A 855 -20.89 -43.80 -7.89
C THR A 855 -21.70 -42.75 -8.65
N ARG A 856 -22.86 -43.08 -9.24
CA ARG A 856 -23.49 -42.24 -10.29
C ARG A 856 -25.03 -42.20 -10.19
N PRO A 857 -25.61 -41.59 -9.13
CA PRO A 857 -27.03 -41.28 -9.14
C PRO A 857 -27.37 -40.30 -10.27
N TYR A 858 -28.64 -40.19 -10.63
CA TYR A 858 -29.10 -39.15 -11.56
C TYR A 858 -30.41 -38.51 -11.13
N ILE A 859 -30.68 -37.32 -11.67
CA ILE A 859 -31.96 -36.63 -11.53
C ILE A 859 -32.87 -36.99 -12.69
N HIS A 860 -34.07 -37.48 -12.36
CA HIS A 860 -35.10 -37.86 -13.30
C HIS A 860 -36.25 -36.87 -13.22
N HIS A 861 -36.39 -36.02 -14.24
CA HIS A 861 -37.42 -34.96 -14.27
C HIS A 861 -38.49 -35.31 -15.30
N ARG A 862 -39.70 -35.65 -14.84
CA ARG A 862 -40.82 -36.08 -15.69
C ARG A 862 -42.10 -35.30 -15.44
N PHE A 863 -42.92 -35.23 -16.47
CA PHE A 863 -44.25 -34.63 -16.46
C PHE A 863 -45.12 -35.27 -17.55
N THR A 864 -46.42 -35.03 -17.48
CA THR A 864 -47.37 -35.50 -18.51
C THR A 864 -47.43 -34.53 -19.67
N GLU A 865 -47.18 -35.06 -20.86
CA GLU A 865 -47.28 -34.36 -22.13
C GLU A 865 -48.16 -35.18 -23.09
N GLY A 866 -49.33 -34.65 -23.42
CA GLY A 866 -50.33 -35.38 -24.20
C GLY A 866 -50.82 -36.65 -23.52
N GLN A 867 -50.66 -37.80 -24.19
CA GLN A 867 -51.02 -39.10 -23.65
C GLN A 867 -49.85 -39.80 -22.92
N ASN A 868 -48.63 -39.24 -22.98
CA ASN A 868 -47.48 -39.81 -22.27
C ASN A 868 -47.35 -39.15 -20.90
N TYR A 869 -47.66 -39.91 -19.84
CA TYR A 869 -47.52 -39.41 -18.47
C TYR A 869 -46.06 -39.36 -17.98
N ASN A 870 -45.11 -39.92 -18.73
CA ASN A 870 -43.71 -40.08 -18.35
C ASN A 870 -42.75 -39.40 -19.36
N GLU A 871 -43.08 -38.20 -19.83
CA GLU A 871 -42.23 -37.42 -20.73
C GLU A 871 -41.28 -36.50 -19.92
N GLY A 872 -40.17 -36.02 -20.51
CA GLY A 872 -39.38 -34.93 -19.92
C GLY A 872 -37.88 -34.95 -20.20
N VAL A 873 -37.14 -34.19 -19.42
CA VAL A 873 -35.71 -33.88 -19.64
C VAL A 873 -34.82 -35.11 -19.51
N ALA A 874 -33.81 -35.26 -20.37
CA ALA A 874 -32.82 -36.34 -20.25
C ALA A 874 -32.21 -36.41 -18.82
N ASN A 875 -31.88 -37.62 -18.36
CA ASN A 875 -31.35 -37.84 -17.01
C ASN A 875 -30.03 -37.10 -16.80
N TYR A 876 -29.94 -36.31 -15.72
CA TYR A 876 -28.70 -35.63 -15.35
C TYR A 876 -27.92 -36.47 -14.34
N PHE A 877 -26.80 -37.07 -14.75
CA PHE A 877 -25.95 -37.86 -13.87
C PHE A 877 -25.13 -36.97 -12.93
N LEU A 878 -25.15 -37.31 -11.65
CA LEU A 878 -24.39 -36.64 -10.60
C LEU A 878 -22.99 -37.22 -10.47
N THR A 879 -22.10 -36.44 -9.84
CA THR A 879 -20.68 -36.76 -9.79
C THR A 879 -20.30 -37.73 -8.67
N GLN A 880 -21.07 -37.79 -7.58
CA GLN A 880 -20.86 -38.71 -6.46
C GLN A 880 -22.03 -38.67 -5.46
N TRP A 881 -22.02 -39.60 -4.50
CA TRP A 881 -22.89 -39.61 -3.32
C TRP A 881 -22.37 -38.66 -2.23
N LYS A 882 -23.19 -38.40 -1.21
CA LYS A 882 -22.78 -37.70 0.02
C LYS A 882 -22.19 -36.31 -0.21
N LYS A 883 -22.81 -35.55 -1.11
CA LYS A 883 -22.44 -34.18 -1.46
C LYS A 883 -23.70 -33.34 -1.67
N TRP A 884 -23.68 -32.10 -1.20
CA TRP A 884 -24.75 -31.15 -1.52
C TRP A 884 -24.71 -30.76 -2.99
N TYR A 885 -25.87 -30.86 -3.63
CA TYR A 885 -26.15 -30.32 -4.95
C TYR A 885 -27.35 -29.38 -4.85
N HIS A 886 -27.30 -28.28 -5.59
CA HIS A 886 -28.48 -27.45 -5.82
C HIS A 886 -29.11 -27.88 -7.14
N ILE A 887 -30.33 -28.41 -7.09
CA ILE A 887 -31.07 -28.88 -8.25
C ILE A 887 -32.18 -27.90 -8.56
N VAL A 888 -32.34 -27.54 -9.84
CA VAL A 888 -33.48 -26.77 -10.32
C VAL A 888 -34.10 -27.47 -11.51
N CYS A 889 -35.38 -27.81 -11.42
CA CYS A 889 -36.16 -28.41 -12.50
C CYS A 889 -37.24 -27.41 -12.93
N SER A 890 -37.09 -26.82 -14.11
CA SER A 890 -38.04 -25.84 -14.64
C SER A 890 -38.79 -26.37 -15.85
N ASN A 891 -40.00 -25.84 -16.08
CA ASN A 891 -40.81 -26.11 -17.26
C ASN A 891 -41.58 -24.84 -17.62
N GLN A 892 -41.31 -24.31 -18.82
CA GLN A 892 -41.87 -23.05 -19.31
C GLN A 892 -43.26 -23.22 -19.98
N GLY A 893 -43.89 -24.39 -19.88
CA GLY A 893 -45.19 -24.66 -20.49
C GLY A 893 -45.14 -24.77 -22.02
N LEU A 894 -46.33 -24.76 -22.65
CA LEU A 894 -46.50 -25.00 -24.09
C LEU A 894 -45.67 -24.03 -24.94
N GLY A 895 -44.82 -24.58 -25.83
CA GLY A 895 -43.96 -23.81 -26.72
C GLY A 895 -42.62 -23.40 -26.10
N GLY A 896 -42.43 -23.63 -24.80
CA GLY A 896 -41.20 -23.37 -24.07
C GLY A 896 -40.29 -24.61 -23.94
N PHE A 897 -39.38 -24.57 -22.96
CA PHE A 897 -38.49 -25.68 -22.64
C PHE A 897 -38.61 -26.07 -21.17
N ALA A 898 -38.57 -27.38 -20.91
CA ALA A 898 -38.26 -27.93 -19.60
C ALA A 898 -36.75 -28.14 -19.47
N ARG A 899 -36.17 -27.83 -18.30
CA ARG A 899 -34.72 -27.91 -18.06
C ARG A 899 -34.42 -28.48 -16.68
N THR A 900 -33.28 -29.15 -16.57
CA THR A 900 -32.73 -29.62 -15.30
C THR A 900 -31.35 -29.00 -15.12
N TYR A 901 -31.21 -28.17 -14.08
CA TYR A 901 -29.97 -27.55 -13.68
C TYR A 901 -29.42 -28.26 -12.44
N VAL A 902 -28.11 -28.49 -12.43
CA VAL A 902 -27.38 -28.95 -11.24
C VAL A 902 -26.24 -27.97 -10.98
N ASN A 903 -26.21 -27.39 -9.79
CA ASN A 903 -25.28 -26.32 -9.38
C ASN A 903 -25.25 -25.14 -10.35
N GLY A 904 -26.42 -24.78 -10.90
CA GLY A 904 -26.58 -23.66 -11.83
C GLY A 904 -26.29 -23.97 -13.30
N SER A 905 -25.83 -25.19 -13.64
CA SER A 905 -25.62 -25.58 -15.04
C SER A 905 -26.67 -26.58 -15.53
N PHE A 906 -27.20 -26.36 -16.74
CA PHE A 906 -28.06 -27.31 -17.46
C PHE A 906 -27.35 -27.92 -18.67
N THR A 907 -26.04 -27.73 -18.80
CA THR A 907 -25.22 -28.31 -19.87
C THR A 907 -23.93 -28.92 -19.30
N THR A 908 -23.46 -30.01 -19.88
CA THR A 908 -22.18 -30.64 -19.53
C THR A 908 -21.41 -31.00 -20.79
N ALA A 909 -20.23 -30.40 -20.98
CA ALA A 909 -19.31 -30.63 -22.11
C ALA A 909 -19.96 -30.56 -23.51
N THR A 910 -20.65 -31.62 -23.92
CA THR A 910 -21.30 -31.79 -25.21
C THR A 910 -22.83 -32.01 -25.13
N GLN A 911 -23.39 -32.21 -23.94
CA GLN A 911 -24.81 -32.52 -23.73
C GLN A 911 -25.57 -31.36 -23.08
N ARG A 912 -26.78 -31.10 -23.56
CA ARG A 912 -27.76 -30.17 -22.97
C ARG A 912 -28.87 -30.98 -22.29
N PHE A 913 -29.34 -30.50 -21.15
CA PHE A 913 -30.44 -31.09 -20.38
C PHE A 913 -31.67 -30.20 -20.49
N ASP A 914 -32.21 -30.12 -21.71
CA ASP A 914 -33.45 -29.46 -22.04
C ASP A 914 -34.39 -30.40 -22.84
N HIS A 915 -35.69 -30.17 -22.72
CA HIS A 915 -36.76 -30.84 -23.48
C HIS A 915 -37.70 -29.77 -24.00
N GLN A 916 -38.01 -29.78 -25.29
CA GLN A 916 -38.96 -28.85 -25.87
C GLN A 916 -40.39 -29.31 -25.54
N VAL A 917 -41.18 -28.41 -24.95
CA VAL A 917 -42.55 -28.72 -24.53
C VAL A 917 -43.49 -28.41 -25.69
N SER A 918 -44.01 -29.47 -26.29
CA SER A 918 -44.84 -29.45 -27.51
C SER A 918 -46.34 -29.50 -27.24
N GLN A 919 -46.77 -29.87 -26.02
CA GLN A 919 -48.17 -29.88 -25.60
C GLN A 919 -48.36 -29.21 -24.23
N ALA A 920 -49.58 -28.76 -23.94
CA ALA A 920 -49.92 -28.18 -22.64
C ALA A 920 -49.75 -29.21 -21.52
N LEU A 921 -49.22 -28.77 -20.37
CA LEU A 921 -49.06 -29.63 -19.21
C LEU A 921 -50.43 -30.03 -18.66
N THR A 922 -50.60 -31.33 -18.41
CA THR A 922 -51.86 -31.85 -17.87
C THR A 922 -51.96 -31.57 -16.37
N ASN A 923 -52.92 -30.78 -15.91
CA ASN A 923 -53.13 -30.51 -14.50
C ASN A 923 -54.10 -31.50 -13.84
N ASN A 924 -53.66 -32.17 -12.77
CA ASN A 924 -54.54 -33.02 -11.95
C ASN A 924 -55.06 -32.24 -10.73
N ALA A 925 -56.37 -32.22 -10.55
CA ALA A 925 -57.04 -31.47 -9.48
C ALA A 925 -57.28 -32.28 -8.19
N SER A 926 -56.55 -33.37 -7.98
CA SER A 926 -56.74 -34.28 -6.84
C SER A 926 -55.45 -34.89 -6.28
N ALA A 927 -54.33 -34.80 -6.99
CA ALA A 927 -53.06 -35.35 -6.55
C ALA A 927 -52.39 -34.43 -5.52
N ASN A 928 -52.03 -35.00 -4.37
CA ASN A 928 -51.22 -34.32 -3.35
C ASN A 928 -49.78 -34.12 -3.84
N LEU A 929 -49.09 -33.13 -3.28
CA LEU A 929 -47.66 -32.91 -3.49
C LEU A 929 -46.83 -33.66 -2.44
N HIS A 930 -45.77 -34.32 -2.88
CA HIS A 930 -44.89 -35.13 -2.04
C HIS A 930 -43.48 -34.60 -2.01
N ILE A 931 -42.84 -34.70 -0.84
CA ILE A 931 -41.40 -34.48 -0.65
C ILE A 931 -40.82 -35.70 0.05
N GLY A 932 -39.74 -36.27 -0.51
CA GLY A 932 -39.03 -37.43 0.04
C GLY A 932 -39.68 -38.80 -0.21
N VAL A 933 -40.77 -38.87 -0.98
CA VAL A 933 -41.44 -40.11 -1.39
C VAL A 933 -41.91 -40.03 -2.84
N PHE A 934 -42.26 -41.17 -3.43
CA PHE A 934 -42.78 -41.23 -4.80
C PHE A 934 -43.94 -40.26 -5.06
N PRO A 935 -43.80 -39.36 -6.06
CA PRO A 935 -44.85 -38.46 -6.51
C PRO A 935 -46.16 -39.13 -6.94
N ASP A 936 -46.10 -40.41 -7.34
CA ASP A 936 -47.22 -41.09 -8.02
C ASP A 936 -48.22 -41.78 -7.09
N ASN A 937 -47.81 -42.15 -5.88
CA ASN A 937 -48.63 -43.02 -5.02
C ASN A 937 -48.35 -42.90 -3.51
N GLU A 938 -47.45 -42.00 -3.10
CA GLU A 938 -47.08 -41.69 -1.70
C GLU A 938 -46.60 -42.88 -0.85
N ASN A 939 -46.49 -44.08 -1.42
CA ASN A 939 -46.35 -45.35 -0.71
C ASN A 939 -45.27 -46.19 -1.40
N GLY A 940 -44.01 -45.80 -1.16
CA GLY A 940 -42.84 -46.52 -1.65
C GLY A 940 -41.77 -45.59 -2.23
N GLY A 941 -40.57 -46.13 -2.43
CA GLY A 941 -39.45 -45.40 -3.02
C GLY A 941 -39.05 -44.16 -2.21
N TYR A 942 -38.98 -44.29 -0.89
CA TYR A 942 -38.59 -43.23 0.03
C TYR A 942 -37.13 -42.81 -0.21
N PHE A 943 -36.90 -41.50 -0.19
CA PHE A 943 -35.58 -40.92 -0.37
C PHE A 943 -34.71 -41.18 0.84
N GLN A 944 -33.43 -41.46 0.60
CA GLN A 944 -32.41 -41.54 1.65
C GLN A 944 -31.38 -40.43 1.43
N GLY A 945 -31.25 -39.52 2.40
CA GLY A 945 -30.39 -38.35 2.29
C GLY A 945 -30.99 -37.10 2.93
N MET A 946 -30.41 -35.93 2.69
CA MET A 946 -30.91 -34.66 3.24
C MET A 946 -31.53 -33.80 2.14
N LEU A 947 -32.64 -33.14 2.48
CA LEU A 947 -33.24 -32.07 1.69
C LEU A 947 -33.27 -30.79 2.53
N ASP A 948 -33.08 -29.66 1.85
CA ASP A 948 -33.10 -28.33 2.43
C ASP A 948 -33.66 -27.33 1.41
N GLU A 949 -34.25 -26.23 1.87
CA GLU A 949 -34.68 -25.08 1.06
C GLU A 949 -35.53 -25.47 -0.17
N VAL A 950 -36.57 -26.28 0.02
CA VAL A 950 -37.45 -26.77 -1.07
C VAL A 950 -38.40 -25.67 -1.52
N ARG A 951 -38.39 -25.34 -2.82
CA ARG A 951 -39.19 -24.26 -3.42
C ARG A 951 -39.92 -24.72 -4.68
N LEU A 952 -41.12 -24.16 -4.89
CA LEU A 952 -41.93 -24.31 -6.09
C LEU A 952 -42.31 -22.95 -6.67
#